data_AF-A0A2G2JK74-F1
#
_entry.id   AF-A0A2G2JK74-F1
#
_cell.length_a   1.000
_cell.length_b   1.000
_cell.length_c   1.000
_cell.angle_alpha   90.00
_cell.angle_beta   90.00
_cell.angle_gamma   90.00
#
_symmetry.space_group_name_H-M   'P 1'
#
loop_
_entity.id
_entity.type
_entity.pdbx_description
1 polymer ?
#
loop_
_entity_poly.entity_id
_entity_poly.type
_entity_poly.pdbx_seq_one_letter_code
_entity_poly.pdbx_strand_id
1 'polypeptide(L)'
;MVFLKKLFGKNKDKSLKAAPARPAKPIDSPVAKVMAEKDAAARLALIQASNDEGLYEALLKENNREVTDQVKDVWLSRLAPQGVIPPSADEATLTRIASLSKDADLSRTAIEQIGDEQARFKLAKEHSVAKTRLAAASTLQSAELLTELLNHAQGSDKAVYRYSKDKLAELQKADDARQALQTQIDYIRSNAEQLIRHGLGPEFVGKLQVIQQRWNELESKVSDFDTSDIPNLLASAEAVLTEHRAEEERQAAIKAEITNAKRDQKEALTRLDALLTACTHDAPDSESLQASLLNEERNWADATAKHSASAENQKYFDNTVKNITTVLTTLQFHQSISSELLSGEPTQEKAREWLEHMAWPNSVTAPVWLTQIMKIAGEKKQASKAAEKKQHDDSAAFEKAEKLLAEMEAALDEGHASDAAQALKQLNKVTNDLNRGNAHKINGPLRLLMNRLNELRDWQGFAVTPKKEALCEQMEGLIDSEQTPDVVADRIKELQDEWKALGHSNDRDLWQRFQTASDKAFEPCKVYFAEQAEHRAKLVAMRKALTEELVRYEKEMDWENADWKVVQNTLNAARDAFNTYSPVDRHSHQRTQKEFRAVCDAIYAHIKAEYDRNLEAKRALVEAAKEASTAEDISAAADVVKKLQQDWKAIGPTPRGPDQRLWQDLRKYADSVFARMSEARDARKSEIDETVSKAEALVSNAEAAVANDDMTLIKQARTDIDAMELPKGAHIRLTRALGEFEQQIQARKHAAVEAKAKGRWDTLQAALLNSVSEGSEAPQQGDLPNGIDLSWFTQDKSADVSASELCIAMEILANVESPESDKQARMSVQVKRLAEGLGKGRSKDEERSELVKQWLTADADKALADRFVKALLVTI
;
A
#
# COMPACT_ATOMS: atom_id res chain seq x y z
N MET A 1 -41.08 -3.96 -1.88
CA MET A 1 -40.20 -3.93 -3.06
C MET A 1 -40.10 -2.50 -3.62
N VAL A 2 -40.01 -1.47 -2.77
CA VAL A 2 -39.85 -0.07 -3.19
C VAL A 2 -38.38 0.35 -3.09
N PHE A 3 -37.64 -0.15 -2.09
CA PHE A 3 -36.22 0.15 -1.93
C PHE A 3 -35.36 -0.62 -2.96
N LEU A 4 -35.60 -1.92 -3.13
CA LEU A 4 -34.86 -2.75 -4.10
C LEU A 4 -35.09 -2.32 -5.56
N LYS A 5 -36.28 -1.83 -5.90
CA LYS A 5 -36.55 -1.28 -7.25
C LYS A 5 -35.82 0.04 -7.53
N LYS A 6 -35.52 0.85 -6.50
CA LYS A 6 -34.76 2.10 -6.65
C LYS A 6 -33.25 1.87 -6.85
N LEU A 7 -32.70 0.78 -6.32
CA LEU A 7 -31.28 0.45 -6.37
C LEU A 7 -30.79 -0.10 -7.72
N PHE A 8 -31.64 -0.82 -8.46
CA PHE A 8 -31.21 -1.59 -9.65
C PHE A 8 -31.76 -1.06 -10.99
N GLY A 9 -32.29 0.17 -11.04
CA GLY A 9 -32.91 0.76 -12.24
C GLY A 9 -31.98 1.68 -13.06
N LYS A 10 -31.59 1.21 -14.26
CA LYS A 10 -31.09 1.93 -15.48
C LYS A 10 -29.56 2.09 -15.68
N ASN A 11 -29.00 1.48 -16.74
CA ASN A 11 -28.75 2.09 -18.08
C ASN A 11 -27.88 1.19 -18.98
N LYS A 12 -28.32 0.92 -20.22
CA LYS A 12 -27.55 0.39 -21.35
C LYS A 12 -27.67 1.35 -22.54
N ASP A 13 -26.65 1.30 -23.40
CA ASP A 13 -26.48 1.93 -24.72
C ASP A 13 -25.90 3.34 -24.82
N LYS A 14 -24.71 3.41 -25.45
CA LYS A 14 -24.50 4.10 -26.73
C LYS A 14 -23.20 3.67 -27.41
N SER A 15 -23.31 3.28 -28.68
CA SER A 15 -22.21 2.94 -29.58
C SER A 15 -21.90 4.08 -30.56
N LEU A 16 -20.62 4.11 -30.96
CA LEU A 16 -20.02 4.49 -32.26
C LEU A 16 -20.27 5.89 -32.86
N LYS A 17 -19.16 6.54 -33.29
CA LYS A 17 -18.92 6.91 -34.71
C LYS A 17 -17.48 7.38 -34.97
N ALA A 18 -16.91 6.88 -36.06
CA ALA A 18 -15.59 7.22 -36.62
C ALA A 18 -15.67 8.43 -37.59
N ALA A 19 -14.56 9.16 -37.73
CA ALA A 19 -14.42 10.32 -38.62
C ALA A 19 -13.76 9.93 -39.97
N PRO A 20 -14.03 10.65 -41.08
CA PRO A 20 -13.59 10.27 -42.43
C PRO A 20 -12.22 10.86 -42.85
N ALA A 21 -11.64 10.23 -43.88
CA ALA A 21 -10.33 10.51 -44.48
C ALA A 21 -10.26 11.82 -45.30
N ARG A 22 -9.06 12.42 -45.37
CA ARG A 22 -8.71 13.63 -46.14
C ARG A 22 -8.18 13.31 -47.56
N PRO A 23 -8.34 14.20 -48.55
CA PRO A 23 -7.88 14.01 -49.94
C PRO A 23 -6.43 14.47 -50.19
N ALA A 24 -5.83 13.93 -51.27
CA ALA A 24 -4.46 14.16 -51.74
C ALA A 24 -4.24 15.55 -52.39
N LYS A 25 -2.99 16.05 -52.34
CA LYS A 25 -2.53 17.33 -52.95
C LYS A 25 -1.33 17.11 -53.91
N PRO A 26 -1.04 18.08 -54.81
CA PRO A 26 -0.42 17.87 -56.13
C PRO A 26 1.13 17.90 -56.18
N ILE A 27 1.62 17.52 -57.36
CA ILE A 27 2.97 17.15 -57.79
C ILE A 27 3.81 18.39 -58.16
N ASP A 28 4.63 18.92 -57.25
CA ASP A 28 5.96 19.54 -57.55
C ASP A 28 6.75 19.77 -56.23
N SER A 29 6.95 18.69 -55.47
CA SER A 29 7.66 18.73 -54.18
C SER A 29 9.07 18.14 -54.35
N PRO A 30 10.10 18.67 -53.66
CA PRO A 30 11.41 18.03 -53.57
C PRO A 30 11.31 16.55 -53.11
N VAL A 31 10.29 16.22 -52.31
CA VAL A 31 9.92 14.84 -51.94
C VAL A 31 9.55 14.03 -53.17
N ALA A 32 8.71 14.57 -54.05
CA ALA A 32 8.28 13.90 -55.28
C ALA A 32 9.46 13.66 -56.25
N LYS A 33 10.46 14.54 -56.29
CA LYS A 33 11.69 14.35 -57.09
C LYS A 33 12.53 13.17 -56.57
N VAL A 34 12.77 13.11 -55.26
CA VAL A 34 13.50 11.99 -54.64
C VAL A 34 12.72 10.67 -54.80
N MET A 35 11.39 10.71 -54.72
CA MET A 35 10.53 9.52 -54.85
C MET A 35 10.35 9.04 -56.29
N ALA A 36 10.45 9.92 -57.28
CA ALA A 36 10.35 9.59 -58.71
C ALA A 36 11.66 9.02 -59.28
N GLU A 37 12.80 9.28 -58.63
CA GLU A 37 14.10 8.75 -59.05
C GLU A 37 14.16 7.24 -58.85
N LYS A 38 14.54 6.50 -59.89
CA LYS A 38 14.56 5.03 -59.89
C LYS A 38 15.93 4.48 -59.53
N ASP A 39 17.01 5.18 -59.87
CA ASP A 39 18.37 4.76 -59.53
C ASP A 39 18.70 5.05 -58.06
N ALA A 40 19.18 4.06 -57.33
CA ALA A 40 19.43 4.17 -55.89
C ALA A 40 20.59 5.12 -55.57
N ALA A 41 21.64 5.16 -56.42
CA ALA A 41 22.80 6.01 -56.23
C ALA A 41 22.49 7.49 -56.57
N ALA A 42 21.76 7.74 -57.66
CA ALA A 42 21.27 9.07 -58.01
C ALA A 42 20.32 9.63 -56.94
N ARG A 43 19.46 8.78 -56.38
CA ARG A 43 18.56 9.15 -55.28
C ARG A 43 19.31 9.51 -54.00
N LEU A 44 20.31 8.70 -53.62
CA LEU A 44 21.18 9.00 -52.48
C LEU A 44 21.92 10.33 -52.68
N ALA A 45 22.40 10.61 -53.89
CA ALA A 45 23.05 11.89 -54.22
C ALA A 45 22.08 13.09 -54.09
N LEU A 46 20.82 12.94 -54.48
CA LEU A 46 19.78 13.97 -54.28
C LEU A 46 19.53 14.24 -52.79
N ILE A 47 19.51 13.21 -51.95
CA ILE A 47 19.33 13.33 -50.49
C ILE A 47 20.56 14.00 -49.84
N GLN A 48 21.78 13.62 -50.27
CA GLN A 48 23.04 14.18 -49.81
C GLN A 48 23.25 15.64 -50.24
N ALA A 49 22.69 16.05 -51.37
CA ALA A 49 22.79 17.43 -51.87
C ALA A 49 21.88 18.42 -51.11
N SER A 50 20.86 17.93 -50.40
CA SER A 50 19.96 18.78 -49.60
C SER A 50 20.48 18.96 -48.17
N ASN A 51 20.24 20.12 -47.56
CA ASN A 51 20.43 20.38 -46.11
C ASN A 51 19.11 20.72 -45.41
N ASP A 52 17.97 20.49 -46.06
CA ASP A 52 16.66 20.84 -45.53
C ASP A 52 16.14 19.72 -44.61
N GLU A 53 16.06 19.99 -43.30
CA GLU A 53 15.46 19.06 -42.33
C GLU A 53 13.97 18.80 -42.62
N GLY A 54 13.25 19.78 -43.17
CA GLY A 54 11.85 19.62 -43.56
C GLY A 54 11.68 18.61 -44.70
N LEU A 55 12.65 18.53 -45.60
CA LEU A 55 12.71 17.48 -46.62
C LEU A 55 12.93 16.10 -46.00
N TYR A 56 13.84 15.97 -45.04
CA TYR A 56 14.11 14.70 -44.35
C TYR A 56 12.89 14.21 -43.57
N GLU A 57 12.24 15.08 -42.81
CA GLU A 57 11.01 14.74 -42.09
C GLU A 57 9.87 14.33 -43.03
N ALA A 58 9.78 14.94 -44.22
CA ALA A 58 8.78 14.56 -45.21
C ALA A 58 9.10 13.20 -45.86
N LEU A 59 10.37 12.94 -46.22
CA LEU A 59 10.80 11.67 -46.80
C LEU A 59 10.70 10.49 -45.82
N LEU A 60 10.89 10.73 -44.52
CA LEU A 60 10.69 9.70 -43.49
C LEU A 60 9.22 9.27 -43.32
N LYS A 61 8.27 10.10 -43.76
CA LYS A 61 6.83 9.79 -43.73
C LYS A 61 6.36 9.02 -44.97
N GLU A 62 7.19 8.92 -45.99
CA GLU A 62 6.89 8.19 -47.21
C GLU A 62 7.03 6.68 -47.01
N ASN A 63 6.15 5.88 -47.63
CA ASN A 63 6.12 4.44 -47.46
C ASN A 63 7.16 3.71 -48.36
N ASN A 64 8.44 4.12 -48.29
CA ASN A 64 9.55 3.54 -49.04
C ASN A 64 10.78 3.32 -48.15
N ARG A 65 11.02 2.06 -47.77
CA ARG A 65 12.05 1.65 -46.82
C ARG A 65 13.47 2.02 -47.23
N GLU A 66 13.79 1.92 -48.52
CA GLU A 66 15.13 2.23 -49.04
C GLU A 66 15.43 3.74 -48.93
N VAL A 67 14.44 4.58 -49.26
CA VAL A 67 14.53 6.03 -49.09
C VAL A 67 14.63 6.39 -47.60
N THR A 68 13.82 5.75 -46.75
CA THR A 68 13.87 5.99 -45.31
C THR A 68 15.25 5.66 -44.72
N ASP A 69 15.85 4.54 -45.10
CA ASP A 69 17.18 4.15 -44.64
C ASP A 69 18.27 5.11 -45.15
N GLN A 70 18.24 5.49 -46.43
CA GLN A 70 19.17 6.49 -46.99
C GLN A 70 19.08 7.85 -46.29
N VAL A 71 17.87 8.34 -46.00
CA VAL A 71 17.66 9.61 -45.28
C VAL A 71 18.16 9.51 -43.84
N LYS A 72 17.89 8.40 -43.13
CA LYS A 72 18.37 8.18 -41.77
C LYS A 72 19.89 8.21 -41.70
N ASP A 73 20.57 7.51 -42.61
CA ASP A 73 22.03 7.41 -42.62
C ASP A 73 22.67 8.78 -42.94
N VAL A 74 22.15 9.49 -43.96
CA VAL A 74 22.64 10.83 -44.33
C VAL A 74 22.43 11.84 -43.20
N TRP A 75 21.23 11.85 -42.59
CA TRP A 75 20.92 12.79 -41.52
C TRP A 75 21.72 12.49 -40.25
N LEU A 76 21.84 11.21 -39.88
CA LEU A 76 22.64 10.79 -38.73
C LEU A 76 24.12 11.12 -38.90
N SER A 77 24.70 10.91 -40.10
CA SER A 77 26.12 11.24 -40.35
C SER A 77 26.46 12.71 -40.19
N ARG A 78 25.45 13.59 -40.26
CA ARG A 78 25.59 15.03 -40.07
C ARG A 78 25.39 15.43 -38.61
N LEU A 79 24.41 14.81 -37.94
CA LEU A 79 24.12 15.08 -36.52
C LEU A 79 25.18 14.47 -35.59
N ALA A 80 25.72 13.30 -35.93
CA ALA A 80 26.76 12.60 -35.19
C ALA A 80 27.90 12.16 -36.14
N PRO A 81 28.80 13.09 -36.55
CA PRO A 81 29.91 12.77 -37.43
C PRO A 81 30.80 11.69 -36.81
N GLN A 82 31.14 10.67 -37.60
CA GLN A 82 31.89 9.49 -37.14
C GLN A 82 31.25 8.74 -35.95
N GLY A 83 29.94 8.89 -35.72
CA GLY A 83 29.24 8.24 -34.62
C GLY A 83 29.49 8.87 -33.25
N VAL A 84 29.95 10.13 -33.19
CA VAL A 84 30.18 10.86 -31.94
C VAL A 84 29.16 11.98 -31.78
N ILE A 85 28.56 12.07 -30.59
CA ILE A 85 27.61 13.14 -30.25
C ILE A 85 28.41 14.46 -30.06
N PRO A 86 28.03 15.55 -30.75
CA PRO A 86 28.66 16.85 -30.53
C PRO A 86 28.45 17.33 -29.09
N PRO A 87 29.48 17.88 -28.41
CA PRO A 87 29.32 18.39 -27.04
C PRO A 87 28.39 19.61 -26.91
N SER A 88 28.08 20.27 -28.04
CA SER A 88 27.11 21.37 -28.13
C SER A 88 25.74 20.92 -28.62
N ALA A 89 25.44 19.62 -28.66
CA ALA A 89 24.14 19.11 -29.10
C ALA A 89 23.04 19.56 -28.14
N ASP A 90 21.99 20.19 -28.70
CA ASP A 90 20.79 20.53 -27.95
C ASP A 90 19.87 19.30 -27.79
N GLU A 91 18.84 19.43 -26.95
CA GLU A 91 17.93 18.34 -26.61
C GLU A 91 17.16 17.78 -27.82
N ALA A 92 16.85 18.64 -28.79
CA ALA A 92 16.25 18.25 -30.06
C ALA A 92 17.20 17.41 -30.92
N THR A 93 18.48 17.81 -30.98
CA THR A 93 19.55 17.08 -31.67
C THR A 93 19.79 15.72 -31.02
N LEU A 94 19.87 15.65 -29.69
CA LEU A 94 20.02 14.41 -28.94
C LEU A 94 18.86 13.44 -29.19
N THR A 95 17.63 13.94 -29.15
CA THR A 95 16.43 13.13 -29.45
C THR A 95 16.45 12.59 -30.89
N ARG A 96 16.87 13.43 -31.85
CA ARG A 96 17.01 13.01 -33.25
C ARG A 96 18.10 11.97 -33.43
N ILE A 97 19.30 12.16 -32.87
CA ILE A 97 20.39 11.17 -32.88
C ILE A 97 19.89 9.84 -32.31
N ALA A 98 19.25 9.87 -31.14
CA ALA A 98 18.70 8.67 -30.50
C ALA A 98 17.60 7.99 -31.33
N SER A 99 16.79 8.74 -32.07
CA SER A 99 15.70 8.20 -32.89
C SER A 99 16.14 7.60 -34.24
N LEU A 100 17.21 8.16 -34.81
CA LEU A 100 17.70 7.83 -36.16
C LEU A 100 18.76 6.71 -36.12
N SER A 101 19.49 6.59 -35.00
CA SER A 101 20.57 5.63 -34.85
C SER A 101 20.08 4.18 -34.76
N LYS A 102 20.75 3.30 -35.50
CA LYS A 102 20.63 1.83 -35.35
C LYS A 102 21.65 1.28 -34.33
N ASP A 103 22.65 2.07 -33.98
CA ASP A 103 23.64 1.75 -32.96
C ASP A 103 23.05 1.99 -31.58
N ALA A 104 22.95 0.90 -30.81
CA ALA A 104 22.38 0.92 -29.47
C ALA A 104 23.21 1.73 -28.48
N ASP A 105 24.53 1.78 -28.65
CA ASP A 105 25.43 2.47 -27.73
C ASP A 105 25.36 3.99 -27.95
N LEU A 106 25.44 4.43 -29.21
CA LEU A 106 25.21 5.84 -29.57
C LEU A 106 23.82 6.33 -29.12
N SER A 107 22.78 5.51 -29.31
CA SER A 107 21.42 5.86 -28.90
C SER A 107 21.31 5.98 -27.37
N ARG A 108 21.96 5.07 -26.63
CA ARG A 108 21.98 5.10 -25.17
C ARG A 108 22.67 6.36 -24.64
N THR A 109 23.84 6.70 -25.15
CA THR A 109 24.57 7.90 -24.74
C THR A 109 23.77 9.17 -25.03
N ALA A 110 23.04 9.21 -26.15
CA ALA A 110 22.14 10.31 -26.46
C ALA A 110 20.96 10.38 -25.46
N ILE A 111 20.30 9.25 -25.19
CA ILE A 111 19.18 9.15 -24.24
C ILE A 111 19.56 9.62 -22.83
N GLU A 112 20.76 9.26 -22.35
CA GLU A 112 21.25 9.64 -21.02
C GLU A 112 21.47 11.16 -20.87
N GLN A 113 21.64 11.89 -21.98
CA GLN A 113 21.81 13.35 -22.00
C GLN A 113 20.50 14.12 -22.22
N ILE A 114 19.38 13.45 -22.51
CA ILE A 114 18.07 14.09 -22.69
C ILE A 114 17.44 14.35 -21.30
N GLY A 115 17.15 15.61 -20.97
CA GLY A 115 16.46 15.98 -19.74
C GLY A 115 14.96 15.73 -19.83
N ASP A 116 14.36 16.02 -20.98
CA ASP A 116 12.94 15.85 -21.27
C ASP A 116 12.53 14.38 -21.18
N GLU A 117 11.77 14.10 -20.13
CA GLU A 117 11.26 12.76 -19.86
C GLU A 117 10.22 12.33 -20.90
N GLN A 118 9.49 13.27 -21.52
CA GLN A 118 8.51 12.98 -22.56
C GLN A 118 9.19 12.52 -23.86
N ALA A 119 10.33 13.12 -24.22
CA ALA A 119 11.16 12.69 -25.33
C ALA A 119 11.72 11.28 -25.11
N ARG A 120 12.21 10.98 -23.89
CA ARG A 120 12.68 9.64 -23.51
C ARG A 120 11.54 8.61 -23.53
N PHE A 121 10.34 8.98 -23.11
CA PHE A 121 9.15 8.13 -23.21
C PHE A 121 8.80 7.78 -24.67
N LYS A 122 8.81 8.75 -25.58
CA LYS A 122 8.60 8.49 -27.02
C LYS A 122 9.62 7.49 -27.58
N LEU A 123 10.90 7.66 -27.23
CA LEU A 123 11.96 6.73 -27.63
C LEU A 123 11.73 5.32 -27.05
N ALA A 124 11.28 5.22 -25.80
CA ALA A 124 10.94 3.94 -25.18
C ALA A 124 9.76 3.23 -25.87
N LYS A 125 8.80 4.01 -26.36
CA LYS A 125 7.57 3.54 -26.99
C LYS A 125 7.77 3.13 -28.46
N GLU A 126 8.46 3.96 -29.24
CA GLU A 126 8.40 3.91 -30.71
C GLU A 126 9.70 3.49 -31.40
N HIS A 127 10.84 3.46 -30.70
CA HIS A 127 12.14 3.21 -31.34
C HIS A 127 12.22 1.81 -31.98
N SER A 128 12.87 1.68 -33.13
CA SER A 128 12.91 0.40 -33.88
C SER A 128 13.76 -0.68 -33.21
N VAL A 129 14.81 -0.30 -32.48
CA VAL A 129 15.73 -1.22 -31.78
C VAL A 129 15.28 -1.47 -30.34
N ALA A 130 15.08 -2.75 -29.97
CA ALA A 130 14.59 -3.15 -28.65
C ALA A 130 15.53 -2.76 -27.48
N LYS A 131 16.86 -2.87 -27.67
CA LYS A 131 17.84 -2.43 -26.65
C LYS A 131 17.71 -0.93 -26.34
N THR A 132 17.53 -0.11 -27.37
CA THR A 132 17.34 1.34 -27.21
C THR A 132 16.01 1.67 -26.53
N ARG A 133 14.93 0.94 -26.85
CA ARG A 133 13.65 1.09 -26.14
C ARG A 133 13.79 0.82 -24.64
N LEU A 134 14.50 -0.26 -24.29
CA LEU A 134 14.77 -0.60 -22.89
C LEU A 134 15.67 0.45 -22.21
N ALA A 135 16.71 0.95 -22.89
CA ALA A 135 17.56 2.01 -22.35
C ALA A 135 16.75 3.29 -22.06
N ALA A 136 15.90 3.72 -23.00
CA ALA A 136 14.99 4.85 -22.80
C ALA A 136 14.01 4.61 -21.64
N ALA A 137 13.36 3.44 -21.61
CA ALA A 137 12.46 3.06 -20.51
C ALA A 137 13.15 3.11 -19.15
N SER A 138 14.44 2.74 -19.10
CA SER A 138 15.22 2.69 -17.85
C SER A 138 15.54 4.03 -17.21
N THR A 139 15.31 5.12 -17.94
CA THR A 139 15.56 6.48 -17.46
C THR A 139 14.29 7.20 -16.99
N LEU A 140 13.12 6.58 -17.16
CA LEU A 140 11.84 7.14 -16.73
C LEU A 140 11.65 6.97 -15.20
N GLN A 141 11.13 8.01 -14.56
CA GLN A 141 10.81 8.06 -13.13
C GLN A 141 9.32 8.36 -12.90
N SER A 142 8.62 8.96 -13.87
CA SER A 142 7.19 9.24 -13.78
C SER A 142 6.34 7.96 -13.82
N ALA A 143 5.54 7.75 -12.78
CA ALA A 143 4.59 6.63 -12.71
C ALA A 143 3.53 6.69 -13.82
N GLU A 144 3.12 7.89 -14.24
CA GLU A 144 2.15 8.07 -15.33
C GLU A 144 2.73 7.57 -16.66
N LEU A 145 3.95 8.00 -17.00
CA LEU A 145 4.63 7.60 -18.23
C LEU A 145 4.97 6.12 -18.25
N LEU A 146 5.43 5.56 -17.13
CA LEU A 146 5.69 4.14 -16.99
C LEU A 146 4.42 3.29 -17.13
N THR A 147 3.27 3.79 -16.66
CA THR A 147 1.97 3.10 -16.81
C THR A 147 1.52 3.10 -18.27
N GLU A 148 1.65 4.23 -18.97
CA GLU A 148 1.35 4.28 -20.40
C GLU A 148 2.30 3.35 -21.19
N LEU A 149 3.59 3.33 -20.84
CA LEU A 149 4.59 2.48 -21.49
C LEU A 149 4.31 0.99 -21.25
N LEU A 150 3.94 0.61 -20.02
CA LEU A 150 3.55 -0.75 -19.66
C LEU A 150 2.39 -1.24 -20.53
N ASN A 151 1.33 -0.43 -20.67
CA ASN A 151 0.16 -0.76 -21.48
C ASN A 151 0.53 -0.90 -22.97
N HIS A 152 1.43 -0.05 -23.48
CA HIS A 152 1.87 -0.12 -24.87
C HIS A 152 2.76 -1.34 -25.16
N ALA A 153 3.66 -1.69 -24.24
CA ALA A 153 4.60 -2.80 -24.38
C ALA A 153 3.93 -4.18 -24.21
N GLN A 154 2.68 -4.22 -23.75
CA GLN A 154 1.94 -5.44 -23.50
C GLN A 154 1.73 -6.25 -24.78
N GLY A 155 2.42 -7.39 -24.88
CA GLY A 155 2.36 -8.29 -26.04
C GLY A 155 3.29 -7.94 -27.20
N SER A 156 3.99 -6.79 -27.15
CA SER A 156 4.91 -6.32 -28.20
C SER A 156 6.38 -6.32 -27.76
N ASP A 157 6.68 -5.89 -26.53
CA ASP A 157 8.05 -5.82 -25.98
C ASP A 157 8.10 -6.31 -24.53
N LYS A 158 8.51 -7.58 -24.36
CA LYS A 158 8.54 -8.24 -23.05
C LYS A 158 9.56 -7.63 -22.09
N ALA A 159 10.66 -7.06 -22.59
CA ALA A 159 11.71 -6.49 -21.75
C ALA A 159 11.27 -5.14 -21.18
N VAL A 160 10.75 -4.26 -22.04
CA VAL A 160 10.20 -2.96 -21.63
C VAL A 160 8.98 -3.14 -20.71
N TYR A 161 8.11 -4.11 -21.01
CA TYR A 161 6.97 -4.44 -20.15
C TYR A 161 7.40 -4.85 -18.75
N ARG A 162 8.36 -5.78 -18.63
CA ARG A 162 8.88 -6.25 -17.34
C ARG A 162 9.52 -5.11 -16.56
N TYR A 163 10.40 -4.34 -17.21
CA TYR A 163 11.04 -3.20 -16.58
C TYR A 163 10.02 -2.18 -16.05
N SER A 164 9.06 -1.77 -16.87
CA SER A 164 8.04 -0.79 -16.48
C SER A 164 7.19 -1.30 -15.32
N LYS A 165 6.83 -2.59 -15.32
CA LYS A 165 6.09 -3.23 -14.23
C LYS A 165 6.88 -3.22 -12.92
N ASP A 166 8.15 -3.62 -12.99
CA ASP A 166 9.01 -3.73 -11.82
C ASP A 166 9.32 -2.33 -11.24
N LYS A 167 9.56 -1.34 -12.11
CA LYS A 167 9.77 0.05 -11.71
C LYS A 167 8.53 0.68 -11.08
N LEU A 168 7.34 0.43 -11.64
CA LEU A 168 6.07 0.88 -11.03
C LEU A 168 5.85 0.24 -9.65
N ALA A 169 6.17 -1.04 -9.49
CA ALA A 169 6.09 -1.70 -8.19
C ALA A 169 7.09 -1.11 -7.17
N GLU A 170 8.28 -0.73 -7.61
CA GLU A 170 9.27 -0.04 -6.78
C GLU A 170 8.79 1.35 -6.34
N LEU A 171 8.28 2.16 -7.27
CA LEU A 171 7.71 3.48 -6.98
C LEU A 171 6.52 3.39 -6.03
N GLN A 172 5.58 2.48 -6.28
CA GLN A 172 4.43 2.26 -5.40
C GLN A 172 4.89 1.87 -3.99
N LYS A 173 5.88 1.00 -3.86
CA LYS A 173 6.41 0.59 -2.56
C LYS A 173 7.07 1.75 -1.81
N ALA A 174 7.76 2.64 -2.52
CA ALA A 174 8.33 3.85 -1.95
C ALA A 174 7.24 4.82 -1.47
N ASP A 175 6.19 5.02 -2.28
CA ASP A 175 5.04 5.86 -1.93
C ASP A 175 4.26 5.29 -0.74
N ASP A 176 3.99 3.97 -0.72
CA ASP A 176 3.32 3.29 0.40
C ASP A 176 4.13 3.44 1.70
N ALA A 177 5.47 3.30 1.63
CA ALA A 177 6.35 3.49 2.77
C ALA A 177 6.32 4.94 3.27
N ARG A 178 6.33 5.92 2.36
CA ARG A 178 6.22 7.35 2.69
C ARG A 178 4.88 7.69 3.33
N GLN A 179 3.77 7.16 2.81
CA GLN A 179 2.43 7.34 3.37
C GLN A 179 2.29 6.68 4.75
N ALA A 180 2.91 5.51 4.94
CA ALA A 180 2.92 4.85 6.25
C ALA A 180 3.63 5.69 7.31
N LEU A 181 4.77 6.32 6.96
CA LEU A 181 5.46 7.25 7.85
C LEU A 181 4.62 8.51 8.14
N GLN A 182 3.99 9.10 7.11
CA GLN A 182 3.08 10.24 7.29
C GLN A 182 1.93 9.92 8.24
N THR A 183 1.33 8.74 8.10
CA THR A 183 0.24 8.28 8.99
C THR A 183 0.70 8.16 10.44
N GLN A 184 1.95 7.74 10.67
CA GLN A 184 2.53 7.66 12.01
C GLN A 184 2.81 9.05 12.59
N ILE A 185 3.31 9.99 11.78
CA ILE A 185 3.48 11.40 12.15
C ILE A 185 2.14 12.01 12.57
N ASP A 186 1.11 11.87 11.73
CA ASP A 186 -0.22 12.44 11.98
C ASP A 186 -0.88 11.82 13.22
N TYR A 187 -0.68 10.51 13.44
CA TYR A 187 -1.10 9.85 14.67
C TYR A 187 -0.45 10.48 15.91
N ILE A 188 0.86 10.68 15.90
CA ILE A 188 1.60 11.28 17.03
C ILE A 188 1.09 12.69 17.29
N ARG A 189 1.00 13.52 16.25
CA ARG A 189 0.51 14.90 16.32
C ARG A 189 -0.91 14.97 16.90
N SER A 190 -1.85 14.26 16.29
CA SER A 190 -3.25 14.27 16.70
C SER A 190 -3.45 13.78 18.13
N ASN A 191 -2.75 12.71 18.55
CA ASN A 191 -2.88 12.22 19.91
C ASN A 191 -2.22 13.14 20.94
N ALA A 192 -1.09 13.78 20.62
CA ALA A 192 -0.46 14.77 21.50
C ALA A 192 -1.37 15.99 21.69
N GLU A 193 -1.97 16.51 20.61
CA GLU A 193 -2.96 17.60 20.68
C GLU A 193 -4.19 17.22 21.50
N GLN A 194 -4.72 16.00 21.31
CA GLN A 194 -5.85 15.49 22.08
C GLN A 194 -5.52 15.38 23.57
N LEU A 195 -4.33 14.88 23.93
CA LEU A 195 -3.90 14.82 25.33
C LEU A 195 -3.86 16.21 25.96
N ILE A 196 -3.25 17.18 25.29
CA ILE A 196 -3.19 18.56 25.77
C ILE A 196 -4.61 19.14 25.94
N ARG A 197 -5.50 18.90 24.96
CA ARG A 197 -6.87 19.43 24.97
C ARG A 197 -7.75 18.82 26.06
N HIS A 198 -7.66 17.52 26.28
CA HIS A 198 -8.50 16.81 27.26
C HIS A 198 -8.01 16.96 28.70
N GLY A 199 -6.75 17.36 28.91
CA GLY A 199 -6.17 17.49 30.23
C GLY A 199 -5.95 16.15 30.93
N LEU A 200 -5.59 16.19 32.22
CA LEU A 200 -5.14 15.01 32.95
C LEU A 200 -6.30 14.03 33.21
N GLY A 201 -6.10 12.77 32.83
CA GLY A 201 -7.03 11.65 33.09
C GLY A 201 -6.28 10.35 33.41
N PRO A 202 -7.01 9.26 33.76
CA PRO A 202 -6.40 8.01 34.24
C PRO A 202 -5.39 7.38 33.27
N GLU A 203 -5.60 7.57 31.96
CA GLU A 203 -4.75 7.01 30.91
C GLU A 203 -3.69 7.98 30.37
N PHE A 204 -3.66 9.23 30.86
CA PHE A 204 -2.83 10.31 30.28
C PHE A 204 -1.35 9.95 30.26
N VAL A 205 -0.80 9.50 31.39
CA VAL A 205 0.61 9.12 31.54
C VAL A 205 0.98 7.98 30.58
N GLY A 206 0.14 6.94 30.52
CA GLY A 206 0.38 5.79 29.64
C GLY A 206 0.32 6.19 28.17
N LYS A 207 -0.65 7.02 27.77
CA LYS A 207 -0.77 7.52 26.40
C LYS A 207 0.42 8.40 26.00
N LEU A 208 0.84 9.31 26.87
CA LEU A 208 2.00 10.18 26.61
C LEU A 208 3.27 9.35 26.42
N GLN A 209 3.55 8.37 27.29
CA GLN A 209 4.69 7.47 27.16
C GLN A 209 4.70 6.71 25.83
N VAL A 210 3.54 6.18 25.42
CA VAL A 210 3.40 5.47 24.14
C VAL A 210 3.71 6.39 22.96
N ILE A 211 3.22 7.63 22.97
CA ILE A 211 3.45 8.58 21.88
C ILE A 211 4.93 9.01 21.84
N GLN A 212 5.55 9.26 23.00
CA GLN A 212 6.98 9.59 23.09
C GLN A 212 7.87 8.45 22.60
N GLN A 213 7.57 7.21 22.98
CA GLN A 213 8.30 6.05 22.48
C GLN A 213 8.20 5.95 20.94
N ARG A 214 6.99 6.10 20.40
CA ARG A 214 6.77 6.08 18.95
C ARG A 214 7.51 7.21 18.24
N TRP A 215 7.57 8.40 18.83
CA TRP A 215 8.34 9.51 18.28
C TRP A 215 9.85 9.19 18.24
N ASN A 216 10.41 8.67 19.33
CA ASN A 216 11.83 8.31 19.40
C ASN A 216 12.22 7.23 18.37
N GLU A 217 11.34 6.27 18.08
CA GLU A 217 11.54 5.24 17.05
C GLU A 217 11.42 5.77 15.61
N LEU A 218 10.75 6.91 15.44
CA LEU A 218 10.40 7.51 14.16
C LEU A 218 11.34 8.64 13.76
N GLU A 219 11.86 9.43 14.72
CA GLU A 219 12.63 10.67 14.52
C GLU A 219 13.75 10.53 13.48
N SER A 220 14.53 9.45 13.54
CA SER A 220 15.63 9.19 12.59
C SER A 220 15.19 8.87 11.15
N LYS A 221 13.91 8.56 10.92
CA LYS A 221 13.35 8.11 9.63
C LYS A 221 12.53 9.18 8.92
N VAL A 222 12.31 10.34 9.54
CA VAL A 222 11.37 11.37 9.05
C VAL A 222 12.05 12.71 8.75
N SER A 223 13.34 12.70 8.38
CA SER A 223 14.10 13.90 8.00
C SER A 223 13.45 14.72 6.86
N ASP A 224 12.74 14.03 5.96
CA ASP A 224 12.15 14.62 4.76
C ASP A 224 10.71 15.10 4.99
N PHE A 225 10.22 15.06 6.23
CA PHE A 225 8.87 15.43 6.62
C PHE A 225 8.87 16.66 7.56
N ASP A 226 7.81 17.46 7.50
CA ASP A 226 7.60 18.56 8.44
C ASP A 226 7.09 18.03 9.79
N THR A 227 8.01 17.99 10.76
CA THR A 227 7.78 17.46 12.11
C THR A 227 8.26 18.42 13.21
N SER A 228 8.51 19.68 12.85
CA SER A 228 9.07 20.72 13.73
C SER A 228 8.18 21.05 14.95
N ASP A 229 6.90 20.74 14.86
CA ASP A 229 5.88 20.97 15.88
C ASP A 229 5.80 19.87 16.95
N ILE A 230 6.13 18.62 16.59
CA ILE A 230 5.96 17.46 17.47
C ILE A 230 6.75 17.58 18.78
N PRO A 231 8.05 17.97 18.78
CA PRO A 231 8.79 18.15 20.03
C PRO A 231 8.13 19.16 20.97
N ASN A 232 7.57 20.24 20.42
CA ASN A 232 6.89 21.27 21.21
C ASN A 232 5.55 20.75 21.79
N LEU A 233 4.81 19.94 21.03
CA LEU A 233 3.59 19.29 21.52
C LEU A 233 3.90 18.30 22.66
N LEU A 234 4.94 17.48 22.51
CA LEU A 234 5.36 16.54 23.54
C LEU A 234 5.84 17.25 24.81
N ALA A 235 6.63 18.31 24.68
CA ALA A 235 7.06 19.15 25.80
C ALA A 235 5.86 19.81 26.50
N SER A 236 4.87 20.28 25.74
CA SER A 236 3.63 20.86 26.31
C SER A 236 2.82 19.82 27.08
N ALA A 237 2.72 18.59 26.58
CA ALA A 237 2.03 17.50 27.28
C ALA A 237 2.78 17.05 28.55
N GLU A 238 4.12 17.08 28.56
CA GLU A 238 4.92 16.85 29.77
C GLU A 238 4.73 17.96 30.81
N ALA A 239 4.62 19.22 30.38
CA ALA A 239 4.40 20.34 31.27
C ALA A 239 3.08 20.20 32.07
N VAL A 240 2.03 19.62 31.47
CA VAL A 240 0.78 19.31 32.18
C VAL A 240 1.00 18.35 33.34
N LEU A 241 1.88 17.35 33.18
CA LEU A 241 2.20 16.40 34.26
C LEU A 241 3.03 17.02 35.37
N THR A 242 4.03 17.85 35.02
CA THR A 242 4.89 18.50 36.02
C THR A 242 4.08 19.49 36.85
N GLU A 243 3.18 20.24 36.23
CA GLU A 243 2.29 21.17 36.93
C GLU A 243 1.32 20.43 37.88
N HIS A 244 0.71 19.32 37.43
CA HIS A 244 -0.17 18.54 38.29
C HIS A 244 0.56 17.92 39.48
N ARG A 245 1.75 17.34 39.28
CA ARG A 245 2.55 16.78 40.38
C ARG A 245 2.94 17.86 41.39
N ALA A 246 3.32 19.04 40.90
CA ALA A 246 3.62 20.17 41.78
C ALA A 246 2.39 20.60 42.58
N GLU A 247 1.19 20.55 41.98
CA GLU A 247 -0.06 20.82 42.71
C GLU A 247 -0.37 19.75 43.77
N GLU A 248 -0.20 18.47 43.44
CA GLU A 248 -0.37 17.38 44.43
C GLU A 248 0.60 17.52 45.61
N GLU A 249 1.87 17.87 45.34
CA GLU A 249 2.87 18.14 46.38
C GLU A 249 2.49 19.35 47.24
N ARG A 250 2.00 20.45 46.64
CA ARG A 250 1.48 21.61 47.37
C ARG A 250 0.32 21.24 48.28
N GLN A 251 -0.65 20.49 47.77
CA GLN A 251 -1.81 20.03 48.55
C GLN A 251 -1.40 19.08 49.68
N ALA A 252 -0.47 18.17 49.42
CA ALA A 252 0.07 17.27 50.43
C ALA A 252 0.83 18.04 51.53
N ALA A 253 1.61 19.06 51.16
CA ALA A 253 2.32 19.93 52.10
C ALA A 253 1.36 20.72 52.99
N ILE A 254 0.31 21.33 52.42
CA ILE A 254 -0.74 22.03 53.19
C ILE A 254 -1.44 21.07 54.15
N LYS A 255 -1.80 19.87 53.69
CA LYS A 255 -2.43 18.85 54.53
C LYS A 255 -1.50 18.42 55.68
N ALA A 256 -0.22 18.23 55.40
CA ALA A 256 0.79 17.89 56.40
C ALA A 256 0.96 19.02 57.43
N GLU A 257 0.99 20.28 56.99
CA GLU A 257 1.06 21.46 57.85
C GLU A 257 -0.16 21.53 58.80
N ILE A 258 -1.37 21.33 58.27
CA ILE A 258 -2.60 21.27 59.08
C ILE A 258 -2.54 20.11 60.09
N THR A 259 -2.08 18.93 59.68
CA THR A 259 -1.99 17.78 60.60
C THR A 259 -0.95 18.00 61.70
N ASN A 260 0.18 18.64 61.39
CA ASN A 260 1.20 18.99 62.36
C ASN A 260 0.67 20.03 63.36
N ALA A 261 0.01 21.08 62.88
CA ALA A 261 -0.60 22.09 63.75
C ALA A 261 -1.66 21.48 64.69
N LYS A 262 -2.51 20.57 64.19
CA LYS A 262 -3.47 19.84 65.05
C LYS A 262 -2.78 18.97 66.10
N ARG A 263 -1.65 18.32 65.75
CA ARG A 263 -0.84 17.54 66.69
C ARG A 263 -0.23 18.45 67.76
N ASP A 264 0.40 19.54 67.37
CA ASP A 264 1.05 20.49 68.28
C ASP A 264 0.04 21.15 69.23
N GLN A 265 -1.15 21.51 68.73
CA GLN A 265 -2.27 21.98 69.57
C GLN A 265 -2.66 20.94 70.62
N LYS A 266 -2.85 19.67 70.22
CA LYS A 266 -3.20 18.59 71.14
C LYS A 266 -2.12 18.34 72.19
N GLU A 267 -0.85 18.38 71.80
CA GLU A 267 0.28 18.23 72.71
C GLU A 267 0.37 19.38 73.71
N ALA A 268 0.15 20.62 73.28
CA ALA A 268 0.10 21.79 74.17
C ALA A 268 -1.03 21.65 75.20
N LEU A 269 -2.24 21.25 74.79
CA LEU A 269 -3.33 20.98 75.73
C LEU A 269 -2.98 19.87 76.73
N THR A 270 -2.32 18.81 76.27
CA THR A 270 -1.91 17.69 77.13
C THR A 270 -0.86 18.12 78.15
N ARG A 271 0.12 18.94 77.75
CA ARG A 271 1.12 19.50 78.66
C ARG A 271 0.49 20.45 79.68
N LEU A 272 -0.49 21.24 79.25
CA LEU A 272 -1.18 22.19 80.11
C LEU A 272 -2.08 21.48 81.15
N ASP A 273 -2.74 20.38 80.78
CA ASP A 273 -3.45 19.50 81.72
C ASP A 273 -2.49 18.83 82.72
N ALA A 274 -1.31 18.40 82.26
CA ALA A 274 -0.27 17.86 83.14
C ALA A 274 0.25 18.92 84.13
N LEU A 275 0.42 20.18 83.70
CA LEU A 275 0.77 21.30 84.60
C LEU A 275 -0.31 21.54 85.65
N LEU A 276 -1.58 21.55 85.26
CA LEU A 276 -2.70 21.70 86.19
C LEU A 276 -2.76 20.56 87.20
N THR A 277 -2.51 19.33 86.77
CA THR A 277 -2.47 18.13 87.64
C THR A 277 -1.28 18.15 88.60
N ALA A 278 -0.13 18.64 88.16
CA ALA A 278 1.07 18.78 88.98
C ALA A 278 0.90 19.78 90.14
N CYS A 279 -0.11 20.66 90.09
CA CYS A 279 -0.42 21.62 91.16
C CYS A 279 -1.01 21.00 92.44
N THR A 280 -1.13 19.66 92.53
CA THR A 280 -1.86 18.96 93.60
C THR A 280 -1.03 18.53 94.82
N HIS A 281 0.30 18.37 94.72
CA HIS A 281 1.15 17.88 95.82
C HIS A 281 2.44 18.70 95.93
N ASP A 282 2.78 19.15 97.15
CA ASP A 282 3.88 20.06 97.50
C ASP A 282 4.14 21.09 96.39
N ALA A 283 3.28 22.11 96.39
CA ALA A 283 3.10 23.04 95.29
C ALA A 283 4.46 23.49 94.69
N PRO A 284 4.62 23.43 93.35
CA PRO A 284 5.79 23.98 92.70
C PRO A 284 5.93 25.46 93.09
N ASP A 285 7.17 25.92 93.20
CA ASP A 285 7.47 27.33 93.43
C ASP A 285 6.69 28.20 92.42
N SER A 286 6.11 29.29 92.91
CA SER A 286 5.18 30.12 92.14
C SER A 286 5.86 30.67 90.87
N GLU A 287 7.15 30.97 90.95
CA GLU A 287 7.97 31.41 89.81
C GLU A 287 8.12 30.32 88.73
N SER A 288 8.32 29.06 89.14
CA SER A 288 8.48 27.91 88.24
C SER A 288 7.17 27.58 87.50
N LEU A 289 6.04 27.65 88.21
CA LEU A 289 4.72 27.44 87.62
C LEU A 289 4.37 28.57 86.63
N GLN A 290 4.69 29.83 86.98
CA GLN A 290 4.49 30.98 86.09
C GLN A 290 5.32 30.86 84.81
N ALA A 291 6.60 30.48 84.91
CA ALA A 291 7.47 30.28 83.75
C ALA A 291 6.96 29.15 82.84
N SER A 292 6.48 28.04 83.42
CA SER A 292 5.94 26.90 82.68
C SER A 292 4.62 27.24 81.97
N LEU A 293 3.73 27.99 82.62
CA LEU A 293 2.49 28.47 82.01
C LEU A 293 2.77 29.38 80.82
N LEU A 294 3.66 30.36 80.97
CA LEU A 294 4.03 31.29 79.89
C LEU A 294 4.68 30.57 78.70
N ASN A 295 5.44 29.50 78.96
CA ASN A 295 5.99 28.65 77.91
C ASN A 295 4.90 27.90 77.13
N GLU A 296 3.90 27.33 77.81
CA GLU A 296 2.79 26.65 77.12
C GLU A 296 1.85 27.62 76.41
N GLU A 297 1.64 28.84 76.93
CA GLU A 297 0.91 29.90 76.21
C GLU A 297 1.62 30.31 74.92
N ARG A 298 2.95 30.38 74.94
CA ARG A 298 3.74 30.61 73.73
C ARG A 298 3.65 29.44 72.75
N ASN A 299 3.79 28.20 73.24
CA ASN A 299 3.65 27.00 72.40
C ASN A 299 2.26 26.94 71.74
N TRP A 300 1.21 27.32 72.47
CA TRP A 300 -0.15 27.39 71.95
C TRP A 300 -0.30 28.50 70.89
N ALA A 301 0.25 29.68 71.13
CA ALA A 301 0.26 30.77 70.15
C ALA A 301 0.99 30.37 68.87
N ASP A 302 2.16 29.74 68.98
CA ASP A 302 2.93 29.25 67.83
C ASP A 302 2.17 28.15 67.06
N ALA A 303 1.50 27.22 67.77
CA ALA A 303 0.69 26.16 67.17
C ALA A 303 -0.62 26.63 66.53
N THR A 304 -1.08 27.85 66.85
CA THR A 304 -2.33 28.43 66.33
C THR A 304 -2.11 29.60 65.36
N ALA A 305 -0.88 30.09 65.23
CA ALA A 305 -0.54 31.26 64.43
C ALA A 305 -0.93 31.12 62.93
N LYS A 306 -0.71 29.94 62.34
CA LYS A 306 -1.02 29.67 60.94
C LYS A 306 -2.35 28.96 60.73
N HIS A 307 -2.76 28.14 61.69
CA HIS A 307 -3.98 27.35 61.64
C HIS A 307 -4.70 27.48 62.98
N SER A 308 -5.81 28.24 63.00
CA SER A 308 -6.58 28.48 64.22
C SER A 308 -7.08 27.18 64.84
N ALA A 309 -7.06 27.11 66.18
CA ALA A 309 -7.68 26.01 66.92
C ALA A 309 -9.22 25.99 66.73
N SER A 310 -9.85 24.85 66.97
CA SER A 310 -11.31 24.78 67.05
C SER A 310 -11.81 25.60 68.24
N ALA A 311 -13.05 26.10 68.16
CA ALA A 311 -13.66 26.88 69.25
C ALA A 311 -13.71 26.09 70.57
N GLU A 312 -13.89 24.77 70.50
CA GLU A 312 -13.84 23.87 71.66
C GLU A 312 -12.44 23.81 72.27
N ASN A 313 -11.40 23.57 71.46
CA ASN A 313 -10.02 23.49 71.94
C ASN A 313 -9.53 24.83 72.49
N GLN A 314 -9.92 25.95 71.86
CA GLN A 314 -9.59 27.30 72.35
C GLN A 314 -10.26 27.58 73.70
N LYS A 315 -11.57 27.29 73.84
CA LYS A 315 -12.27 27.43 75.13
C LYS A 315 -11.65 26.54 76.20
N TYR A 316 -11.26 25.32 75.84
CA TYR A 316 -10.60 24.39 76.77
C TYR A 316 -9.24 24.92 77.23
N PHE A 317 -8.43 25.42 76.30
CA PHE A 317 -7.15 26.09 76.60
C PHE A 317 -7.37 27.27 77.56
N ASP A 318 -8.26 28.21 77.21
CA ASP A 318 -8.53 29.42 77.99
C ASP A 318 -8.99 29.09 79.42
N ASN A 319 -9.88 28.11 79.56
CA ASN A 319 -10.37 27.68 80.87
C ASN A 319 -9.28 27.02 81.72
N THR A 320 -8.41 26.22 81.09
CA THR A 320 -7.34 25.52 81.80
C THR A 320 -6.23 26.50 82.21
N VAL A 321 -5.86 27.46 81.34
CA VAL A 321 -4.98 28.60 81.68
C VAL A 321 -5.55 29.40 82.85
N LYS A 322 -6.85 29.72 82.81
CA LYS A 322 -7.53 30.43 83.91
C LYS A 322 -7.44 29.67 85.24
N ASN A 323 -7.61 28.35 85.21
CA ASN A 323 -7.49 27.52 86.41
C ASN A 323 -6.05 27.50 86.95
N ILE A 324 -5.04 27.35 86.09
CA ILE A 324 -3.62 27.41 86.49
C ILE A 324 -3.29 28.80 87.05
N THR A 325 -3.78 29.87 86.40
CA THR A 325 -3.59 31.25 86.87
C THR A 325 -4.21 31.47 88.24
N THR A 326 -5.40 30.90 88.48
CA THR A 326 -6.08 30.97 89.78
C THR A 326 -5.28 30.26 90.87
N VAL A 327 -4.71 29.09 90.55
CA VAL A 327 -3.77 28.39 91.45
C VAL A 327 -2.54 29.26 91.72
N LEU A 328 -1.93 29.82 90.68
CA LEU A 328 -0.75 30.68 90.78
C LEU A 328 -0.99 31.89 91.68
N THR A 329 -2.11 32.60 91.51
CA THR A 329 -2.45 33.76 92.36
C THR A 329 -2.62 33.36 93.82
N THR A 330 -3.21 32.20 94.08
CA THR A 330 -3.41 31.68 95.44
C THR A 330 -2.08 31.24 96.08
N LEU A 331 -1.15 30.67 95.30
CA LEU A 331 0.19 30.34 95.76
C LEU A 331 1.05 31.59 96.03
N GLN A 332 0.99 32.60 95.16
CA GLN A 332 1.68 33.87 95.34
C GLN A 332 1.16 34.61 96.59
N PHE A 333 -0.16 34.62 96.79
CA PHE A 333 -0.75 35.20 98.00
C PHE A 333 -0.31 34.43 99.25
N HIS A 334 -0.34 33.09 99.24
CA HIS A 334 0.18 32.26 100.33
C HIS A 334 1.67 32.56 100.65
N GLN A 335 2.50 32.74 99.63
CA GLN A 335 3.90 33.13 99.79
C GLN A 335 4.04 34.51 100.45
N SER A 336 3.17 35.47 100.09
CA SER A 336 3.18 36.82 100.68
C SER A 336 2.81 36.85 102.17
N ILE A 337 1.96 35.93 102.62
CA ILE A 337 1.53 35.79 104.03
C ILE A 337 2.34 34.73 104.80
N SER A 338 3.34 34.11 104.18
CA SER A 338 4.12 33.01 104.76
C SER A 338 4.85 33.41 106.05
N SER A 339 5.34 34.65 106.13
CA SER A 339 5.96 35.22 107.32
C SER A 339 4.97 35.41 108.48
N GLU A 340 3.70 35.71 108.18
CA GLU A 340 2.64 35.82 109.18
C GLU A 340 2.18 34.44 109.67
N LEU A 341 2.08 33.44 108.79
CA LEU A 341 1.79 32.05 109.17
C LEU A 341 2.86 31.43 110.09
N LEU A 342 4.13 31.84 109.95
CA LEU A 342 5.22 31.42 110.84
C LEU A 342 5.13 32.01 112.26
N SER A 343 4.35 33.08 112.45
CA SER A 343 4.22 33.81 113.74
C SER A 343 3.15 33.23 114.69
N GLY A 344 2.33 32.29 114.23
CA GLY A 344 1.30 31.59 115.01
C GLY A 344 0.06 31.23 114.19
N GLU A 345 -0.84 30.38 114.72
CA GLU A 345 -2.11 30.03 114.03
C GLU A 345 -2.99 31.28 113.81
N PRO A 346 -3.53 31.51 112.61
CA PRO A 346 -4.36 32.68 112.32
C PRO A 346 -5.67 32.67 113.10
N THR A 347 -6.17 33.84 113.47
CA THR A 347 -7.52 33.98 114.03
C THR A 347 -8.59 33.67 112.98
N GLN A 348 -9.77 33.21 113.42
CA GLN A 348 -10.88 32.85 112.54
C GLN A 348 -11.31 33.97 111.58
N GLU A 349 -11.25 35.23 112.02
CA GLU A 349 -11.56 36.41 111.19
C GLU A 349 -10.51 36.63 110.09
N LYS A 350 -9.22 36.52 110.43
CA LYS A 350 -8.13 36.63 109.44
C LYS A 350 -8.13 35.48 108.45
N ALA A 351 -8.43 34.27 108.88
CA ALA A 351 -8.56 33.12 107.98
C ALA A 351 -9.71 33.32 106.97
N ARG A 352 -10.81 33.99 107.34
CA ARG A 352 -11.89 34.36 106.41
C ARG A 352 -11.45 35.44 105.42
N GLU A 353 -10.78 36.48 105.92
CA GLU A 353 -10.22 37.56 105.09
C GLU A 353 -9.22 37.01 104.06
N TRP A 354 -8.35 36.09 104.46
CA TRP A 354 -7.42 35.43 103.53
C TRP A 354 -8.13 34.57 102.48
N LEU A 355 -9.22 33.88 102.84
CA LEU A 355 -9.98 33.06 101.89
C LEU A 355 -10.73 33.89 100.84
N GLU A 356 -11.05 35.16 101.10
CA GLU A 356 -11.60 36.06 100.07
C GLU A 356 -10.62 36.28 98.89
N HIS A 357 -9.32 36.12 99.15
CA HIS A 357 -8.24 36.25 98.16
C HIS A 357 -7.67 34.91 97.67
N MET A 358 -8.13 33.78 98.22
CA MET A 358 -7.66 32.43 97.86
C MET A 358 -8.78 31.65 97.16
N ALA A 359 -8.78 31.68 95.83
CA ALA A 359 -9.63 30.83 95.02
C ALA A 359 -8.86 29.56 94.60
N TRP A 360 -9.49 28.40 94.70
CA TRP A 360 -8.90 27.14 94.25
C TRP A 360 -9.86 26.40 93.31
N PRO A 361 -9.42 25.99 92.10
CA PRO A 361 -10.29 25.26 91.18
C PRO A 361 -10.76 23.93 91.78
N ASN A 362 -12.06 23.63 91.65
CA ASN A 362 -12.64 22.36 92.13
C ASN A 362 -12.09 21.12 91.40
N SER A 363 -11.45 21.31 90.25
CA SER A 363 -10.83 20.26 89.44
C SER A 363 -9.46 19.81 89.95
N VAL A 364 -8.89 20.51 90.93
CA VAL A 364 -7.55 20.24 91.48
C VAL A 364 -7.66 20.03 92.98
N THR A 365 -7.04 18.98 93.50
CA THR A 365 -7.01 18.71 94.94
C THR A 365 -6.32 19.87 95.68
N ALA A 366 -7.01 20.47 96.65
CA ALA A 366 -6.49 21.57 97.43
C ALA A 366 -5.32 21.12 98.33
N PRO A 367 -4.23 21.89 98.43
CA PRO A 367 -3.09 21.56 99.27
C PRO A 367 -3.44 21.63 100.76
N VAL A 368 -2.70 20.87 101.56
CA VAL A 368 -2.99 20.67 103.00
C VAL A 368 -3.08 22.00 103.75
N TRP A 369 -2.19 22.95 103.48
CA TRP A 369 -2.20 24.27 104.11
C TRP A 369 -3.51 25.04 103.82
N LEU A 370 -4.03 24.98 102.60
CA LEU A 370 -5.27 25.67 102.22
C LEU A 370 -6.47 25.05 102.92
N THR A 371 -6.51 23.71 102.99
CA THR A 371 -7.57 22.99 103.70
C THR A 371 -7.55 23.25 105.22
N GLN A 372 -6.37 23.52 105.80
CA GLN A 372 -6.21 23.93 107.19
C GLN A 372 -6.75 25.35 107.42
N ILE A 373 -6.46 26.31 106.52
CA ILE A 373 -7.01 27.68 106.59
C ILE A 373 -8.54 27.65 106.46
N MET A 374 -9.09 26.88 105.51
CA MET A 374 -10.54 26.66 105.37
C MET A 374 -11.18 26.08 106.64
N LYS A 375 -10.46 25.18 107.34
CA LYS A 375 -10.91 24.60 108.61
C LYS A 375 -10.88 25.62 109.76
N ILE A 376 -9.87 26.49 109.83
CA ILE A 376 -9.73 27.55 110.85
C ILE A 376 -10.78 28.65 110.65
N ALA A 377 -11.08 29.03 109.41
CA ALA A 377 -12.13 29.99 109.05
C ALA A 377 -13.56 29.51 109.43
N GLY A 378 -13.71 28.20 109.66
CA GLY A 378 -14.95 27.58 110.10
C GLY A 378 -16.00 27.53 109.00
N GLU A 379 -15.73 26.78 107.92
CA GLU A 379 -16.73 26.47 106.90
C GLU A 379 -17.55 25.23 107.26
N LYS A 380 -18.78 25.44 107.74
CA LYS A 380 -19.86 24.45 107.61
C LYS A 380 -20.39 24.53 106.17
N LYS A 381 -20.45 23.38 105.49
CA LYS A 381 -21.24 23.13 104.26
C LYS A 381 -22.55 23.93 104.29
N GLN A 382 -22.65 24.98 103.48
CA GLN A 382 -23.93 25.57 103.10
C GLN A 382 -24.47 24.83 101.88
N ALA A 383 -25.28 23.81 102.14
CA ALA A 383 -26.32 23.41 101.21
C ALA A 383 -27.47 24.43 101.35
N SER A 384 -27.66 25.29 100.35
CA SER A 384 -28.75 26.25 100.32
C SER A 384 -30.06 25.53 99.95
N LYS A 385 -30.95 25.39 100.94
CA LYS A 385 -32.33 24.95 100.72
C LYS A 385 -33.14 26.10 100.10
N ALA A 386 -33.55 25.83 98.86
CA ALA A 386 -34.84 26.14 98.24
C ALA A 386 -35.79 27.07 99.01
N ALA A 387 -36.04 28.22 98.39
CA ALA A 387 -37.20 29.05 98.66
C ALA A 387 -38.45 28.37 98.08
N GLU A 388 -39.37 27.94 98.94
CA GLU A 388 -40.75 27.63 98.55
C GLU A 388 -41.46 28.93 98.15
N LYS A 389 -41.55 29.16 96.85
CA LYS A 389 -42.69 29.89 96.26
C LYS A 389 -43.30 28.97 95.23
N LYS A 390 -44.52 28.51 95.53
CA LYS A 390 -45.46 27.79 94.66
C LYS A 390 -45.09 27.93 93.18
N GLN A 391 -44.42 26.91 92.64
CA GLN A 391 -44.20 26.77 91.22
C GLN A 391 -45.03 25.59 90.77
N HIS A 392 -45.93 25.89 89.85
CA HIS A 392 -46.63 24.93 89.01
C HIS A 392 -45.61 23.92 88.49
N ASP A 393 -45.90 22.62 88.58
CA ASP A 393 -45.03 21.54 88.10
C ASP A 393 -44.86 21.68 86.58
N ASP A 394 -43.80 22.35 86.16
CA ASP A 394 -43.37 22.55 84.79
C ASP A 394 -42.08 21.78 84.49
N SER A 395 -41.69 20.81 85.34
CA SER A 395 -40.41 20.08 85.24
C SER A 395 -40.20 19.43 83.87
N ALA A 396 -41.24 18.80 83.34
CA ALA A 396 -41.20 18.18 82.00
C ALA A 396 -41.13 19.23 80.85
N ALA A 397 -41.72 20.41 81.06
CA ALA A 397 -41.61 21.52 80.11
C ALA A 397 -40.21 22.15 80.17
N PHE A 398 -39.61 22.24 81.36
CA PHE A 398 -38.26 22.77 81.56
C PHE A 398 -37.19 21.86 80.97
N GLU A 399 -37.23 20.55 81.23
CA GLU A 399 -36.30 19.58 80.65
C GLU A 399 -36.38 19.55 79.12
N LYS A 400 -37.61 19.66 78.58
CA LYS A 400 -37.83 19.78 77.14
C LYS A 400 -37.28 21.11 76.58
N ALA A 401 -37.39 22.21 77.33
CA ALA A 401 -36.84 23.51 76.94
C ALA A 401 -35.31 23.51 76.96
N GLU A 402 -34.67 22.87 77.94
CA GLU A 402 -33.20 22.70 77.99
C GLU A 402 -32.69 21.86 76.82
N LYS A 403 -33.39 20.76 76.49
CA LYS A 403 -33.05 19.94 75.33
C LYS A 403 -33.17 20.72 74.02
N LEU A 404 -34.27 21.47 73.83
CA LEU A 404 -34.48 22.30 72.65
C LEU A 404 -33.48 23.46 72.55
N LEU A 405 -33.01 24.01 73.68
CA LEU A 405 -31.90 24.97 73.71
C LEU A 405 -30.59 24.35 73.22
N ALA A 406 -30.25 23.15 73.70
CA ALA A 406 -29.04 22.45 73.28
C ALA A 406 -29.10 22.03 71.79
N GLU A 407 -30.27 21.59 71.31
CA GLU A 407 -30.50 21.31 69.88
C GLU A 407 -30.38 22.60 69.03
N MET A 408 -30.89 23.73 69.52
CA MET A 408 -30.74 25.03 68.86
C MET A 408 -29.28 25.49 68.82
N GLU A 409 -28.53 25.31 69.91
CA GLU A 409 -27.11 25.69 69.99
C GLU A 409 -26.24 24.81 69.08
N ALA A 410 -26.42 23.49 69.09
CA ALA A 410 -25.72 22.57 68.20
C ALA A 410 -26.00 22.88 66.72
N ALA A 411 -27.26 23.13 66.35
CA ALA A 411 -27.61 23.53 64.99
C ALA A 411 -26.96 24.86 64.58
N LEU A 412 -26.79 25.82 65.50
CA LEU A 412 -26.10 27.09 65.22
C LEU A 412 -24.58 26.93 65.11
N ASP A 413 -23.96 26.04 65.89
CA ASP A 413 -22.53 25.70 65.79
C ASP A 413 -22.20 24.98 64.48
N GLU A 414 -23.13 24.15 63.98
CA GLU A 414 -23.05 23.49 62.68
C GLU A 414 -23.46 24.39 61.50
N GLY A 415 -23.97 25.60 61.77
CA GLY A 415 -24.40 26.57 60.76
C GLY A 415 -25.76 26.30 60.10
N HIS A 416 -26.55 25.39 60.69
CA HIS A 416 -27.86 24.96 60.20
C HIS A 416 -28.98 25.90 60.69
N ALA A 417 -29.18 27.02 60.01
CA ALA A 417 -30.20 28.02 60.37
C ALA A 417 -31.64 27.49 60.43
N SER A 418 -32.00 26.53 59.56
CA SER A 418 -33.35 25.95 59.51
C SER A 418 -33.66 25.12 60.75
N ASP A 419 -32.71 24.29 61.18
CA ASP A 419 -32.88 23.41 62.34
C ASP A 419 -32.92 24.23 63.64
N ALA A 420 -32.07 25.26 63.73
CA ALA A 420 -32.09 26.23 64.83
C ALA A 420 -33.41 27.04 64.87
N ALA A 421 -33.95 27.46 63.72
CA ALA A 421 -35.25 28.14 63.64
C ALA A 421 -36.43 27.23 64.02
N GLN A 422 -36.35 25.94 63.68
CA GLN A 422 -37.34 24.94 64.09
C GLN A 422 -37.28 24.68 65.60
N ALA A 423 -36.08 24.54 66.17
CA ALA A 423 -35.88 24.40 67.62
C ALA A 423 -36.41 25.64 68.36
N LEU A 424 -36.12 26.86 67.88
CA LEU A 424 -36.68 28.11 68.40
C LEU A 424 -38.22 28.13 68.38
N LYS A 425 -38.84 27.68 67.27
CA LYS A 425 -40.31 27.61 67.16
C LYS A 425 -40.92 26.64 68.17
N GLN A 426 -40.27 25.51 68.43
CA GLN A 426 -40.71 24.56 69.46
C GLN A 426 -40.47 25.09 70.86
N LEU A 427 -39.32 25.74 71.10
CA LEU A 427 -38.94 26.34 72.38
C LEU A 427 -39.88 27.50 72.77
N ASN A 428 -40.30 28.33 71.80
CA ASN A 428 -41.30 29.39 71.99
C ASN A 428 -42.70 28.85 72.37
N LYS A 429 -43.02 27.60 72.01
CA LYS A 429 -44.28 26.96 72.44
C LYS A 429 -44.18 26.49 73.89
N VAL A 430 -43.05 25.90 74.26
CA VAL A 430 -42.82 25.33 75.59
C VAL A 430 -42.58 26.42 76.65
N THR A 431 -41.99 27.56 76.26
CA THR A 431 -41.72 28.69 77.17
C THR A 431 -42.98 29.33 77.77
N ASN A 432 -44.14 29.22 77.12
CA ASN A 432 -45.42 29.69 77.68
C ASN A 432 -45.93 28.82 78.84
N ASP A 433 -45.46 27.57 78.93
CA ASP A 433 -45.83 26.62 79.97
C ASP A 433 -44.84 26.64 81.16
N LEU A 434 -43.78 27.45 81.07
CA LEU A 434 -42.77 27.58 82.11
C LEU A 434 -43.17 28.59 83.19
N ASN A 435 -42.83 28.25 84.43
CA ASN A 435 -42.97 29.14 85.56
C ASN A 435 -41.95 30.31 85.48
N ARG A 436 -42.17 31.38 86.25
CA ARG A 436 -41.36 32.62 86.15
C ARG A 436 -39.86 32.43 86.45
N GLY A 437 -39.49 31.47 87.29
CA GLY A 437 -38.09 31.20 87.65
C GLY A 437 -37.36 30.39 86.58
N ASN A 438 -38.01 29.34 86.06
CA ASN A 438 -37.49 28.49 84.99
C ASN A 438 -37.46 29.23 83.65
N ALA A 439 -38.49 30.03 83.34
CA ALA A 439 -38.50 30.91 82.18
C ALA A 439 -37.30 31.89 82.19
N HIS A 440 -36.95 32.46 83.35
CA HIS A 440 -35.78 33.36 83.44
C HIS A 440 -34.46 32.65 83.15
N LYS A 441 -34.32 31.36 83.51
CA LYS A 441 -33.11 30.56 83.21
C LYS A 441 -32.98 30.24 81.72
N ILE A 442 -34.09 30.03 81.01
CA ILE A 442 -34.11 29.75 79.57
C ILE A 442 -33.96 31.04 78.75
N ASN A 443 -34.56 32.15 79.18
CA ASN A 443 -34.63 33.40 78.41
C ASN A 443 -33.26 34.05 78.15
N GLY A 444 -32.29 33.93 79.08
CA GLY A 444 -30.94 34.47 78.90
C GLY A 444 -30.18 33.79 77.75
N PRO A 445 -29.95 32.46 77.83
CA PRO A 445 -29.37 31.68 76.74
C PRO A 445 -30.16 31.80 75.44
N LEU A 446 -31.50 31.74 75.52
CA LEU A 446 -32.37 31.87 74.35
C LEU A 446 -32.16 33.20 73.61
N ARG A 447 -32.04 34.33 74.32
CA ARG A 447 -31.80 35.63 73.68
C ARG A 447 -30.46 35.67 72.95
N LEU A 448 -29.42 35.05 73.51
CA LEU A 448 -28.09 34.98 72.88
C LEU A 448 -28.14 34.10 71.61
N LEU A 449 -28.78 32.93 71.69
CA LEU A 449 -28.93 32.04 70.54
C LEU A 449 -29.87 32.64 69.48
N MET A 450 -30.91 33.40 69.86
CA MET A 450 -31.75 34.13 68.92
C MET A 450 -30.97 35.21 68.18
N ASN A 451 -30.09 35.95 68.86
CA ASN A 451 -29.23 36.93 68.20
C ASN A 451 -28.26 36.25 67.23
N ARG A 452 -27.63 35.16 67.64
CA ARG A 452 -26.73 34.37 66.78
C ARG A 452 -27.45 33.74 65.59
N LEU A 453 -28.70 33.28 65.77
CA LEU A 453 -29.57 32.81 64.69
C LEU A 453 -29.95 33.94 63.74
N ASN A 454 -30.28 35.12 64.26
CA ASN A 454 -30.58 36.30 63.43
C ASN A 454 -29.34 36.75 62.65
N GLU A 455 -28.16 36.81 63.28
CA GLU A 455 -26.89 37.12 62.61
C GLU A 455 -26.57 36.10 61.52
N LEU A 456 -26.75 34.80 61.79
CA LEU A 456 -26.50 33.74 60.81
C LEU A 456 -27.53 33.77 59.66
N ARG A 457 -28.79 34.09 59.95
CA ARG A 457 -29.84 34.26 58.94
C ARG A 457 -29.64 35.53 58.11
N ASP A 458 -29.20 36.61 58.73
CA ASP A 458 -28.88 37.87 58.06
C ASP A 458 -27.63 37.71 57.20
N TRP A 459 -26.64 36.95 57.67
CA TRP A 459 -25.44 36.60 56.89
C TRP A 459 -25.76 35.65 55.73
N GLN A 460 -26.65 34.67 55.93
CA GLN A 460 -27.17 33.82 54.84
C GLN A 460 -27.96 34.63 53.82
N GLY A 461 -28.83 35.57 54.25
CA GLY A 461 -29.51 36.48 53.33
C GLY A 461 -28.52 37.34 52.54
N PHE A 462 -27.53 37.93 53.21
CA PHE A 462 -26.53 38.77 52.57
C PHE A 462 -25.62 38.02 51.59
N ALA A 463 -25.26 36.75 51.87
CA ALA A 463 -24.36 35.97 51.02
C ALA A 463 -25.08 35.15 49.93
N VAL A 464 -26.32 34.74 50.15
CA VAL A 464 -27.07 33.84 49.25
C VAL A 464 -28.02 34.59 48.34
N THR A 465 -28.68 35.66 48.81
CA THR A 465 -29.66 36.42 48.00
C THR A 465 -29.01 37.04 46.76
N PRO A 466 -27.83 37.71 46.82
CA PRO A 466 -27.18 38.23 45.61
C PRO A 466 -26.77 37.14 44.62
N LYS A 467 -26.40 35.94 45.11
CA LYS A 467 -26.09 34.79 44.26
C LYS A 467 -27.33 34.25 43.55
N LYS A 468 -28.48 34.20 44.25
CA LYS A 468 -29.76 33.80 43.66
C LYS A 468 -30.29 34.82 42.67
N GLU A 469 -30.08 36.11 42.92
CA GLU A 469 -30.36 37.18 41.95
C GLU A 469 -29.50 37.02 40.69
N ALA A 470 -28.20 36.78 40.83
CA ALA A 470 -27.30 36.51 39.71
C ALA A 470 -27.68 35.24 38.93
N LEU A 471 -28.18 34.19 39.59
CA LEU A 471 -28.71 33.00 38.91
C LEU A 471 -30.01 33.30 38.13
N CYS A 472 -30.88 34.18 38.65
CA CYS A 472 -32.05 34.65 37.92
C CYS A 472 -31.64 35.42 36.66
N GLU A 473 -30.68 36.34 36.76
CA GLU A 473 -30.17 37.11 35.62
C GLU A 473 -29.52 36.21 34.56
N GLN A 474 -28.72 35.23 35.00
CA GLN A 474 -28.13 34.24 34.09
C GLN A 474 -29.21 33.40 33.40
N MET A 475 -30.24 32.96 34.12
CA MET A 475 -31.35 32.19 33.55
C MET A 475 -32.18 33.03 32.57
N GLU A 476 -32.42 34.30 32.89
CA GLU A 476 -33.11 35.25 32.00
C GLU A 476 -32.30 35.52 30.72
N GLY A 477 -30.98 35.62 30.84
CA GLY A 477 -30.07 35.76 29.70
C GLY A 477 -30.11 34.59 28.73
N LEU A 478 -30.59 33.41 29.13
CA LEU A 478 -30.74 32.25 28.24
C LEU A 478 -31.99 32.33 27.34
N ILE A 479 -32.96 33.19 27.66
CA ILE A 479 -34.23 33.29 26.91
C ILE A 479 -34.00 33.77 25.48
N ASP A 480 -33.11 34.75 25.30
CA ASP A 480 -32.78 35.36 24.01
C ASP A 480 -31.38 34.93 23.52
N SER A 481 -30.86 33.81 24.03
CA SER A 481 -29.54 33.29 23.64
C SER A 481 -29.54 32.82 22.18
N GLU A 482 -28.51 33.18 21.42
CA GLU A 482 -28.28 32.70 20.05
C GLU A 482 -27.71 31.26 20.01
N GLN A 483 -27.48 30.63 21.17
CA GLN A 483 -26.93 29.27 21.27
C GLN A 483 -27.96 28.22 20.85
N THR A 484 -27.47 27.02 20.50
CA THR A 484 -28.34 25.92 20.10
C THR A 484 -29.16 25.39 21.28
N PRO A 485 -30.41 24.92 21.06
CA PRO A 485 -31.29 24.55 22.16
C PRO A 485 -30.80 23.40 23.05
N ASP A 486 -29.89 22.55 22.58
CA ASP A 486 -29.22 21.53 23.40
C ASP A 486 -28.23 22.14 24.41
N VAL A 487 -27.41 23.09 23.96
CA VAL A 487 -26.47 23.82 24.84
C VAL A 487 -27.23 24.64 25.87
N VAL A 488 -28.33 25.27 25.46
CA VAL A 488 -29.22 26.01 26.37
C VAL A 488 -29.82 25.07 27.43
N ALA A 489 -30.25 23.86 27.05
CA ALA A 489 -30.80 22.88 28.00
C ALA A 489 -29.77 22.41 29.05
N ASP A 490 -28.53 22.18 28.63
CA ASP A 490 -27.44 21.82 29.55
C ASP A 490 -27.14 22.97 30.53
N ARG A 491 -27.09 24.22 30.04
CA ARG A 491 -26.87 25.39 30.89
C ARG A 491 -28.03 25.64 31.86
N ILE A 492 -29.27 25.44 31.44
CA ILE A 492 -30.44 25.50 32.33
C ILE A 492 -30.28 24.49 33.47
N LYS A 493 -29.85 23.26 33.17
CA LYS A 493 -29.64 22.22 34.17
C LYS A 493 -28.53 22.58 35.16
N GLU A 494 -27.41 23.11 34.66
CA GLU A 494 -26.32 23.62 35.52
C GLU A 494 -26.83 24.68 36.48
N LEU A 495 -27.55 25.70 35.98
CA LEU A 495 -28.12 26.76 36.81
C LEU A 495 -29.15 26.22 37.82
N GLN A 496 -29.94 25.21 37.46
CA GLN A 496 -30.87 24.55 38.38
C GLN A 496 -30.13 23.77 39.49
N ASP A 497 -29.01 23.14 39.17
CA ASP A 497 -28.20 22.40 40.14
C ASP A 497 -27.42 23.37 41.05
N GLU A 498 -26.89 24.48 40.51
CA GLU A 498 -26.33 25.59 41.28
C GLU A 498 -27.38 26.21 42.22
N TRP A 499 -28.62 26.40 41.75
CA TRP A 499 -29.72 26.88 42.59
C TRP A 499 -30.02 25.92 43.75
N LYS A 500 -30.09 24.60 43.48
CA LYS A 500 -30.29 23.58 44.52
C LYS A 500 -29.15 23.56 45.54
N ALA A 501 -27.91 23.75 45.09
CA ALA A 501 -26.74 23.76 45.96
C ALA A 501 -26.74 24.94 46.95
N LEU A 502 -27.38 26.07 46.62
CA LEU A 502 -27.53 27.24 47.50
C LEU A 502 -28.54 27.06 48.64
N GLY A 503 -29.28 25.94 48.69
CA GLY A 503 -30.20 25.62 49.79
C GLY A 503 -31.50 26.46 49.84
N HIS A 504 -32.34 26.17 50.83
CA HIS A 504 -33.67 26.78 50.97
C HIS A 504 -33.58 28.11 51.74
N SER A 505 -33.78 29.23 51.05
CA SER A 505 -34.02 30.55 51.66
C SER A 505 -35.50 30.93 51.48
N ASN A 506 -36.01 31.87 52.28
CA ASN A 506 -37.39 32.38 52.17
C ASN A 506 -37.60 33.33 50.96
N ASP A 507 -36.95 33.07 49.82
CA ASP A 507 -36.97 33.92 48.64
C ASP A 507 -38.00 33.40 47.62
N ARG A 508 -39.27 33.40 48.02
CA ARG A 508 -40.37 32.90 47.18
C ARG A 508 -40.45 33.63 45.83
N ASP A 509 -40.20 34.94 45.86
CA ASP A 509 -40.27 35.80 44.67
C ASP A 509 -39.10 35.53 43.71
N LEU A 510 -37.88 35.33 44.22
CA LEU A 510 -36.72 34.96 43.39
C LEU A 510 -36.88 33.56 42.80
N TRP A 511 -37.43 32.60 43.57
CA TRP A 511 -37.74 31.28 43.02
C TRP A 511 -38.76 31.36 41.88
N GLN A 512 -39.83 32.16 42.05
CA GLN A 512 -40.81 32.34 40.99
C GLN A 512 -40.21 33.00 39.75
N ARG A 513 -39.32 33.99 39.93
CA ARG A 513 -38.57 34.65 38.84
C ARG A 513 -37.67 33.64 38.11
N PHE A 514 -36.85 32.89 38.85
CA PHE A 514 -35.97 31.85 38.32
C PHE A 514 -36.74 30.77 37.56
N GLN A 515 -37.83 30.26 38.14
CA GLN A 515 -38.66 29.23 37.52
C GLN A 515 -39.32 29.73 36.22
N THR A 516 -39.88 30.95 36.24
CA THR A 516 -40.50 31.55 35.04
C THR A 516 -39.47 31.73 33.92
N ALA A 517 -38.26 32.19 34.27
CA ALA A 517 -37.17 32.34 33.30
C ALA A 517 -36.71 30.97 32.76
N SER A 518 -36.58 29.96 33.64
CA SER A 518 -36.20 28.59 33.26
C SER A 518 -37.22 27.94 32.34
N ASP A 519 -38.51 28.08 32.62
CA ASP A 519 -39.59 27.53 31.79
C ASP A 519 -39.57 28.19 30.41
N LYS A 520 -39.41 29.52 30.37
CA LYS A 520 -39.37 30.28 29.11
C LYS A 520 -38.13 29.97 28.27
N ALA A 521 -36.95 29.85 28.91
CA ALA A 521 -35.71 29.47 28.23
C ALA A 521 -35.73 28.02 27.71
N PHE A 522 -36.52 27.13 28.33
CA PHE A 522 -36.60 25.72 27.93
C PHE A 522 -37.63 25.43 26.81
N GLU A 523 -38.55 26.35 26.49
CA GLU A 523 -39.55 26.13 25.43
C GLU A 523 -38.92 25.82 24.06
N PRO A 524 -37.88 26.54 23.57
CA PRO A 524 -37.18 26.17 22.34
C PRO A 524 -36.52 24.77 22.41
N CYS A 525 -35.96 24.41 23.57
CA CYS A 525 -35.35 23.10 23.81
C CYS A 525 -36.38 21.98 23.65
N LYS A 526 -37.59 22.18 24.17
CA LYS A 526 -38.69 21.22 24.07
C LYS A 526 -39.10 20.96 22.62
N VAL A 527 -39.17 22.01 21.79
CA VAL A 527 -39.45 21.87 20.35
C VAL A 527 -38.33 21.11 19.65
N TYR A 528 -37.07 21.50 19.88
CA TYR A 528 -35.89 20.84 19.30
C TYR A 528 -35.83 19.35 19.63
N PHE A 529 -36.01 18.97 20.90
CA PHE A 529 -35.99 17.56 21.30
C PHE A 529 -37.19 16.78 20.77
N ALA A 530 -38.36 17.42 20.59
CA ALA A 530 -39.51 16.80 19.94
C ALA A 530 -39.24 16.51 18.46
N GLU A 531 -38.67 17.46 17.71
CA GLU A 531 -38.27 17.28 16.31
C GLU A 531 -37.19 16.18 16.18
N GLN A 532 -36.20 16.19 17.07
CA GLN A 532 -35.15 15.18 17.09
C GLN A 532 -35.72 13.78 17.41
N ALA A 533 -36.70 13.69 18.32
CA ALA A 533 -37.41 12.44 18.61
C ALA A 533 -38.24 11.96 17.41
N GLU A 534 -38.92 12.86 16.71
CA GLU A 534 -39.67 12.54 15.49
C GLU A 534 -38.73 12.05 14.37
N HIS A 535 -37.58 12.70 14.18
CA HIS A 535 -36.57 12.29 13.22
C HIS A 535 -36.03 10.89 13.54
N ARG A 536 -35.66 10.62 14.80
CA ARG A 536 -35.25 9.28 15.24
C ARG A 536 -36.35 8.24 15.02
N ALA A 537 -37.61 8.58 15.29
CA ALA A 537 -38.75 7.69 15.05
C ALA A 537 -38.91 7.36 13.55
N LYS A 538 -38.72 8.34 12.65
CA LYS A 538 -38.70 8.13 11.19
C LYS A 538 -37.57 7.18 10.79
N LEU A 539 -36.36 7.35 11.32
CA LEU A 539 -35.23 6.44 11.04
C LEU A 539 -35.49 5.01 11.53
N VAL A 540 -36.09 4.85 12.71
CA VAL A 540 -36.52 3.53 13.22
C VAL A 540 -37.57 2.90 12.30
N ALA A 541 -38.54 3.70 11.80
CA ALA A 541 -39.52 3.22 10.83
C ALA A 541 -38.88 2.79 9.50
N MET A 542 -37.88 3.53 9.00
CA MET A 542 -37.12 3.16 7.80
C MET A 542 -36.34 1.85 8.00
N ARG A 543 -35.70 1.66 9.15
CA ARG A 543 -35.03 0.38 9.50
C ARG A 543 -36.01 -0.78 9.50
N LYS A 544 -37.19 -0.62 10.11
CA LYS A 544 -38.23 -1.65 10.13
C LYS A 544 -38.74 -1.97 8.73
N ALA A 545 -39.07 -0.96 7.94
CA ALA A 545 -39.52 -1.13 6.57
C ALA A 545 -38.48 -1.88 5.72
N LEU A 546 -37.19 -1.55 5.85
CA LEU A 546 -36.11 -2.26 5.17
C LEU A 546 -36.05 -3.74 5.60
N THR A 547 -36.12 -4.02 6.90
CA THR A 547 -36.14 -5.39 7.42
C THR A 547 -37.36 -6.16 6.91
N GLU A 548 -38.55 -5.56 6.91
CA GLU A 548 -39.77 -6.17 6.35
C GLU A 548 -39.64 -6.45 4.85
N GLU A 549 -39.02 -5.53 4.08
CA GLU A 549 -38.74 -5.78 2.67
C GLU A 549 -37.76 -6.94 2.47
N LEU A 550 -36.73 -7.07 3.30
CA LEU A 550 -35.80 -8.20 3.25
C LEU A 550 -36.48 -9.52 3.64
N VAL A 551 -37.35 -9.52 4.66
CA VAL A 551 -38.08 -10.73 5.08
C VAL A 551 -38.99 -11.19 3.95
N ARG A 552 -39.66 -10.26 3.28
CA ARG A 552 -40.47 -10.56 2.11
C ARG A 552 -39.62 -11.08 0.95
N TYR A 553 -38.49 -10.42 0.68
CA TYR A 553 -37.55 -10.85 -0.35
C TYR A 553 -37.04 -12.27 -0.11
N GLU A 554 -36.67 -12.61 1.13
CA GLU A 554 -36.20 -13.95 1.50
C GLU A 554 -37.26 -15.02 1.24
N LYS A 555 -38.52 -14.73 1.58
CA LYS A 555 -39.65 -15.66 1.43
C LYS A 555 -40.14 -15.81 -0.02
N GLU A 556 -40.11 -14.74 -0.81
CA GLU A 556 -40.62 -14.73 -2.19
C GLU A 556 -39.55 -15.12 -3.24
N MET A 557 -38.26 -15.15 -2.87
CA MET A 557 -37.17 -15.49 -3.79
C MET A 557 -37.20 -16.98 -4.15
N ASP A 558 -37.02 -17.28 -5.45
CA ASP A 558 -36.75 -18.64 -5.93
C ASP A 558 -35.27 -18.95 -5.72
N TRP A 559 -34.96 -19.67 -4.64
CA TRP A 559 -33.60 -20.05 -4.27
C TRP A 559 -32.99 -21.14 -5.17
N GLU A 560 -33.80 -21.85 -5.97
CA GLU A 560 -33.28 -22.87 -6.88
C GLU A 560 -32.68 -22.24 -8.14
N ASN A 561 -33.25 -21.12 -8.61
CA ASN A 561 -32.82 -20.40 -9.82
C ASN A 561 -32.33 -18.98 -9.55
N ALA A 562 -31.86 -18.71 -8.33
CA ALA A 562 -31.44 -17.37 -7.93
C ALA A 562 -30.20 -16.89 -8.68
N ASP A 563 -30.18 -15.62 -9.08
CA ASP A 563 -28.94 -14.93 -9.46
C ASP A 563 -28.17 -14.57 -8.17
N TRP A 564 -27.26 -15.46 -7.77
CA TRP A 564 -26.46 -15.33 -6.55
C TRP A 564 -25.67 -14.03 -6.46
N LYS A 565 -25.26 -13.44 -7.58
CA LYS A 565 -24.57 -12.14 -7.59
C LYS A 565 -25.54 -11.02 -7.23
N VAL A 566 -26.77 -11.07 -7.76
CA VAL A 566 -27.84 -10.13 -7.39
C VAL A 566 -28.24 -10.30 -5.93
N VAL A 567 -28.35 -11.53 -5.43
CA VAL A 567 -28.63 -11.80 -4.00
C VAL A 567 -27.56 -11.18 -3.10
N GLN A 568 -26.28 -11.42 -3.40
CA GLN A 568 -25.17 -10.89 -2.60
C GLN A 568 -25.14 -9.36 -2.61
N ASN A 569 -25.35 -8.75 -3.79
CA ASN A 569 -25.41 -7.29 -3.92
C ASN A 569 -26.60 -6.69 -3.17
N THR A 570 -27.75 -7.37 -3.21
CA THR A 570 -28.96 -6.97 -2.47
C THR A 570 -28.71 -6.97 -0.96
N LEU A 571 -28.07 -8.02 -0.45
CA LEU A 571 -27.72 -8.14 0.97
C LEU A 571 -26.71 -7.06 1.40
N ASN A 572 -25.71 -6.77 0.58
CA ASN A 572 -24.74 -5.71 0.85
C ASN A 572 -25.40 -4.32 0.85
N ALA A 573 -26.19 -4.00 -0.17
CA ALA A 573 -26.90 -2.72 -0.26
C ALA A 573 -27.87 -2.50 0.92
N ALA A 574 -28.52 -3.57 1.40
CA ALA A 574 -29.37 -3.48 2.57
C ALA A 574 -28.57 -3.21 3.86
N ARG A 575 -27.37 -3.79 4.02
CA ARG A 575 -26.48 -3.49 5.16
C ARG A 575 -26.03 -2.03 5.15
N ASP A 576 -25.66 -1.52 3.98
CA ASP A 576 -25.22 -0.13 3.81
C ASP A 576 -26.36 0.86 4.14
N ALA A 577 -27.56 0.59 3.65
CA ALA A 577 -28.73 1.41 3.95
C ALA A 577 -29.12 1.35 5.43
N PHE A 578 -29.08 0.17 6.05
CA PHE A 578 -29.36 0.02 7.47
C PHE A 578 -28.40 0.86 8.34
N ASN A 579 -27.11 0.88 7.97
CA ASN A 579 -26.09 1.69 8.66
C ASN A 579 -26.32 3.19 8.49
N THR A 580 -26.85 3.62 7.34
CA THR A 580 -27.15 5.04 7.06
C THR A 580 -28.33 5.57 7.88
N TYR A 581 -29.27 4.73 8.29
CA TYR A 581 -30.42 5.13 9.11
C TYR A 581 -30.05 5.32 10.59
N SER A 582 -29.15 6.25 10.88
CA SER A 582 -28.58 6.55 12.22
C SER A 582 -28.60 8.08 12.44
N PRO A 583 -28.67 8.61 13.68
CA PRO A 583 -28.72 7.93 14.98
C PRO A 583 -30.14 7.49 15.40
N VAL A 584 -30.22 6.45 16.23
CA VAL A 584 -31.46 5.96 16.86
C VAL A 584 -31.22 5.68 18.34
N ASP A 585 -32.27 5.65 19.17
CA ASP A 585 -32.12 5.36 20.60
C ASP A 585 -31.61 3.93 20.86
N ARG A 586 -30.99 3.71 22.01
CA ARG A 586 -30.33 2.45 22.36
C ARG A 586 -31.25 1.23 22.30
N HIS A 587 -32.49 1.36 22.78
CA HIS A 587 -33.44 0.25 22.82
C HIS A 587 -33.95 -0.09 21.41
N SER A 588 -34.30 0.92 20.61
CA SER A 588 -34.68 0.73 19.20
C SER A 588 -33.53 0.23 18.35
N HIS A 589 -32.28 0.66 18.61
CA HIS A 589 -31.09 0.14 17.95
C HIS A 589 -30.98 -1.38 18.15
N GLN A 590 -30.96 -1.82 19.41
CA GLN A 590 -30.82 -3.24 19.75
C GLN A 590 -31.93 -4.10 19.13
N ARG A 591 -33.19 -3.63 19.20
CA ARG A 591 -34.32 -4.34 18.60
C ARG A 591 -34.21 -4.43 17.08
N THR A 592 -34.08 -3.29 16.39
CA THR A 592 -34.05 -3.25 14.91
C THR A 592 -32.82 -3.96 14.34
N GLN A 593 -31.68 -3.90 15.02
CA GLN A 593 -30.46 -4.60 14.61
C GLN A 593 -30.61 -6.11 14.75
N LYS A 594 -31.24 -6.61 15.82
CA LYS A 594 -31.50 -8.04 16.00
C LYS A 594 -32.40 -8.59 14.90
N GLU A 595 -33.51 -7.90 14.61
CA GLU A 595 -34.46 -8.28 13.56
C GLU A 595 -33.80 -8.26 12.17
N PHE A 596 -33.04 -7.21 11.86
CA PHE A 596 -32.31 -7.09 10.60
C PHE A 596 -31.23 -8.18 10.42
N ARG A 597 -30.47 -8.50 11.48
CA ARG A 597 -29.47 -9.57 11.45
C ARG A 597 -30.11 -10.93 11.18
N ALA A 598 -31.22 -11.24 11.84
CA ALA A 598 -31.90 -12.52 11.67
C ALA A 598 -32.26 -12.80 10.20
N VAL A 599 -32.81 -11.80 9.48
CA VAL A 599 -33.12 -11.97 8.04
C VAL A 599 -31.86 -11.97 7.16
N CYS A 600 -30.85 -11.17 7.49
CA CYS A 600 -29.57 -11.21 6.77
C CYS A 600 -28.90 -12.59 6.88
N ASP A 601 -28.95 -13.20 8.05
CA ASP A 601 -28.37 -14.51 8.33
C ASP A 601 -29.16 -15.61 7.60
N ALA A 602 -30.49 -15.50 7.53
CA ALA A 602 -31.33 -16.41 6.75
C ALA A 602 -30.99 -16.35 5.24
N ILE A 603 -30.90 -15.16 4.66
CA ILE A 603 -30.49 -14.96 3.26
C ILE A 603 -29.07 -15.51 3.02
N TYR A 604 -28.15 -15.24 3.95
CA TYR A 604 -26.77 -15.72 3.84
C TYR A 604 -26.66 -17.24 3.95
N ALA A 605 -27.54 -17.90 4.71
CA ALA A 605 -27.57 -19.36 4.80
C ALA A 605 -27.84 -20.01 3.43
N HIS A 606 -28.73 -19.42 2.61
CA HIS A 606 -28.97 -19.87 1.23
C HIS A 606 -27.74 -19.70 0.34
N ILE A 607 -27.08 -18.53 0.40
CA ILE A 607 -25.81 -18.27 -0.31
C ILE A 607 -24.74 -19.29 0.09
N LYS A 608 -24.63 -19.57 1.40
CA LYS A 608 -23.67 -20.53 1.93
C LYS A 608 -23.95 -21.95 1.44
N ALA A 609 -25.21 -22.39 1.44
CA ALA A 609 -25.58 -23.71 0.94
C ALA A 609 -25.18 -23.88 -0.54
N GLU A 610 -25.36 -22.83 -1.35
CA GLU A 610 -24.92 -22.84 -2.75
C GLU A 610 -23.38 -22.86 -2.88
N TYR A 611 -22.68 -22.08 -2.06
CA TYR A 611 -21.23 -22.14 -1.99
C TYR A 611 -20.72 -23.54 -1.68
N ASP A 612 -21.34 -24.23 -0.73
CA ASP A 612 -20.97 -25.59 -0.35
C ASP A 612 -21.21 -26.57 -1.52
N ARG A 613 -22.35 -26.49 -2.23
CA ARG A 613 -22.63 -27.29 -3.44
C ARG A 613 -21.61 -27.04 -4.55
N ASN A 614 -21.31 -25.77 -4.84
CA ASN A 614 -20.37 -25.41 -5.89
C ASN A 614 -18.93 -25.84 -5.54
N LEU A 615 -18.56 -25.81 -4.26
CA LEU A 615 -17.28 -26.34 -3.80
C LEU A 615 -17.20 -27.87 -3.93
N GLU A 616 -18.28 -28.60 -3.65
CA GLU A 616 -18.35 -30.04 -3.88
C GLU A 616 -18.21 -30.39 -5.37
N ALA A 617 -18.91 -29.68 -6.25
CA ALA A 617 -18.76 -29.84 -7.70
C ALA A 617 -17.31 -29.59 -8.16
N LYS A 618 -16.67 -28.52 -7.65
CA LYS A 618 -15.26 -28.22 -7.95
C LYS A 618 -14.30 -29.29 -7.40
N ARG A 619 -14.55 -29.85 -6.23
CA ARG A 619 -13.78 -30.98 -5.68
C ARG A 619 -13.88 -32.21 -6.59
N ALA A 620 -15.06 -32.51 -7.11
CA ALA A 620 -15.24 -33.61 -8.06
C ALA A 620 -14.43 -33.40 -9.35
N LEU A 621 -14.34 -32.17 -9.87
CA LEU A 621 -13.49 -31.86 -11.02
C LEU A 621 -11.99 -32.07 -10.71
N VAL A 622 -11.55 -31.73 -9.50
CA VAL A 622 -10.15 -31.94 -9.08
C VAL A 622 -9.82 -33.43 -9.03
N GLU A 623 -10.69 -34.27 -8.45
CA GLU A 623 -10.47 -35.72 -8.43
C GLU A 623 -10.50 -36.31 -9.85
N ALA A 624 -11.41 -35.85 -10.74
CA ALA A 624 -11.40 -36.27 -12.14
C ALA A 624 -10.10 -35.86 -12.88
N ALA A 625 -9.54 -34.67 -12.58
CA ALA A 625 -8.28 -34.23 -13.14
C ALA A 625 -7.10 -35.08 -12.64
N LYS A 626 -7.14 -35.49 -11.38
CA LYS A 626 -6.16 -36.40 -10.77
C LYS A 626 -6.21 -37.78 -11.42
N GLU A 627 -7.39 -38.35 -11.66
CA GLU A 627 -7.54 -39.61 -12.41
C GLU A 627 -6.96 -39.48 -13.84
N ALA A 628 -7.32 -38.40 -14.55
CA ALA A 628 -6.79 -38.11 -15.88
C ALA A 628 -5.25 -37.96 -15.89
N SER A 629 -4.65 -37.46 -14.80
CA SER A 629 -3.18 -37.35 -14.66
C SER A 629 -2.45 -38.69 -14.69
N THR A 630 -3.15 -39.77 -14.33
CA THR A 630 -2.62 -41.14 -14.30
C THR A 630 -3.04 -41.99 -15.49
N ALA A 631 -3.88 -41.47 -16.39
CA ALA A 631 -4.34 -42.23 -17.55
C ALA A 631 -3.19 -42.54 -18.52
N GLU A 632 -3.27 -43.71 -19.18
CA GLU A 632 -2.28 -44.17 -20.16
C GLU A 632 -2.38 -43.40 -21.48
N ASP A 633 -3.60 -43.17 -21.97
CA ASP A 633 -3.85 -42.37 -23.17
C ASP A 633 -3.71 -40.87 -22.85
N ILE A 634 -2.52 -40.34 -23.14
CA ILE A 634 -2.16 -38.94 -22.90
C ILE A 634 -3.05 -37.97 -23.71
N SER A 635 -3.47 -38.36 -24.93
CA SER A 635 -4.29 -37.49 -25.78
C SER A 635 -5.71 -37.39 -25.23
N ALA A 636 -6.32 -38.52 -24.87
CA ALA A 636 -7.64 -38.55 -24.25
C ALA A 636 -7.62 -37.83 -22.89
N ALA A 637 -6.58 -38.02 -22.08
CA ALA A 637 -6.41 -37.32 -20.81
C ALA A 637 -6.34 -35.79 -20.98
N ALA A 638 -5.63 -35.30 -22.00
CA ALA A 638 -5.53 -33.88 -22.31
C ALA A 638 -6.89 -33.26 -22.66
N ASP A 639 -7.73 -33.99 -23.40
CA ASP A 639 -9.07 -33.52 -23.76
C ASP A 639 -10.05 -33.54 -22.57
N VAL A 640 -9.95 -34.54 -21.71
CA VAL A 640 -10.68 -34.57 -20.43
C VAL A 640 -10.32 -33.36 -19.57
N VAL A 641 -9.02 -33.11 -19.35
CA VAL A 641 -8.56 -31.97 -18.54
C VAL A 641 -9.01 -30.62 -19.12
N LYS A 642 -9.00 -30.44 -20.45
CA LYS A 642 -9.53 -29.22 -21.08
C LYS A 642 -11.01 -29.03 -20.77
N LYS A 643 -11.81 -30.10 -20.83
CA LYS A 643 -13.23 -30.06 -20.48
C LYS A 643 -13.43 -29.72 -19.02
N LEU A 644 -12.67 -30.34 -18.10
CA LEU A 644 -12.73 -30.02 -16.67
C LEU A 644 -12.40 -28.54 -16.38
N GLN A 645 -11.43 -27.96 -17.08
CA GLN A 645 -11.12 -26.52 -16.97
C GLN A 645 -12.25 -25.61 -17.51
N GLN A 646 -13.04 -26.07 -18.48
CA GLN A 646 -14.22 -25.36 -18.97
C GLN A 646 -15.37 -25.48 -17.97
N ASP A 647 -15.65 -26.70 -17.49
CA ASP A 647 -16.70 -27.00 -16.50
C ASP A 647 -16.46 -26.22 -15.20
N TRP A 648 -15.20 -26.07 -14.79
CA TRP A 648 -14.81 -25.24 -13.64
C TRP A 648 -15.34 -23.80 -13.73
N LYS A 649 -15.31 -23.20 -14.93
CA LYS A 649 -15.78 -21.83 -15.17
C LYS A 649 -17.30 -21.73 -15.21
N ALA A 650 -17.98 -22.83 -15.52
CA ALA A 650 -19.44 -22.89 -15.55
C ALA A 650 -20.03 -23.05 -14.14
N ILE A 651 -19.27 -23.60 -13.20
CA ILE A 651 -19.69 -23.69 -11.79
C ILE A 651 -19.84 -22.29 -11.21
N GLY A 652 -20.92 -22.09 -10.46
CA GLY A 652 -21.32 -20.83 -9.87
C GLY A 652 -20.34 -20.28 -8.82
N PRO A 653 -20.75 -19.21 -8.11
CA PRO A 653 -19.87 -18.51 -7.19
C PRO A 653 -19.49 -19.41 -6.00
N THR A 654 -18.28 -19.20 -5.49
CA THR A 654 -17.70 -19.90 -4.34
C THR A 654 -16.90 -18.94 -3.47
N PRO A 655 -16.63 -19.27 -2.20
CA PRO A 655 -15.72 -18.51 -1.36
C PRO A 655 -14.31 -18.54 -1.94
N ARG A 656 -13.69 -17.37 -2.08
CA ARG A 656 -12.40 -17.18 -2.79
C ARG A 656 -11.27 -18.08 -2.28
N GLY A 657 -11.16 -18.28 -0.96
CA GLY A 657 -10.06 -19.06 -0.36
C GLY A 657 -10.09 -20.55 -0.75
N PRO A 658 -11.15 -21.29 -0.42
CA PRO A 658 -11.33 -22.69 -0.85
C PRO A 658 -11.27 -22.88 -2.37
N ASP A 659 -11.87 -21.97 -3.14
CA ASP A 659 -11.86 -22.00 -4.60
C ASP A 659 -10.44 -21.96 -5.17
N GLN A 660 -9.62 -21.01 -4.68
CA GLN A 660 -8.25 -20.84 -5.14
C GLN A 660 -7.38 -22.08 -4.86
N ARG A 661 -7.58 -22.75 -3.71
CA ARG A 661 -6.86 -23.98 -3.38
C ARG A 661 -7.22 -25.11 -4.34
N LEU A 662 -8.51 -25.35 -4.53
CA LEU A 662 -8.99 -26.39 -5.45
C LEU A 662 -8.57 -26.10 -6.90
N TRP A 663 -8.53 -24.83 -7.32
CA TRP A 663 -8.03 -24.45 -8.64
C TRP A 663 -6.55 -24.75 -8.82
N GLN A 664 -5.73 -24.49 -7.79
CA GLN A 664 -4.31 -24.84 -7.80
C GLN A 664 -4.11 -26.35 -7.94
N ASP A 665 -4.92 -27.14 -7.23
CA ASP A 665 -4.87 -28.60 -7.32
C ASP A 665 -5.27 -29.08 -8.74
N LEU A 666 -6.40 -28.60 -9.27
CA LEU A 666 -6.82 -28.94 -10.65
C LEU A 666 -5.74 -28.57 -11.66
N ARG A 667 -5.14 -27.38 -11.52
CA ARG A 667 -4.09 -26.92 -12.42
C ARG A 667 -2.82 -27.75 -12.31
N LYS A 668 -2.42 -28.15 -11.10
CA LYS A 668 -1.28 -29.05 -10.90
C LYS A 668 -1.46 -30.37 -11.65
N TYR A 669 -2.63 -30.99 -11.56
CA TYR A 669 -2.92 -32.22 -12.31
C TYR A 669 -2.99 -31.96 -13.82
N ALA A 670 -3.60 -30.86 -14.24
CA ALA A 670 -3.63 -30.47 -15.64
C ALA A 670 -2.23 -30.28 -16.24
N ASP A 671 -1.36 -29.55 -15.53
CA ASP A 671 0.01 -29.27 -15.94
C ASP A 671 0.81 -30.59 -16.05
N SER A 672 0.56 -31.58 -15.19
CA SER A 672 1.20 -32.90 -15.29
C SER A 672 0.80 -33.69 -16.55
N VAL A 673 -0.47 -33.59 -16.99
CA VAL A 673 -0.93 -34.22 -18.24
C VAL A 673 -0.26 -33.56 -19.45
N PHE A 674 -0.25 -32.24 -19.49
CA PHE A 674 0.38 -31.51 -20.60
C PHE A 674 1.90 -31.65 -20.63
N ALA A 675 2.56 -31.78 -19.46
CA ALA A 675 3.99 -32.09 -19.39
C ALA A 675 4.29 -33.46 -20.03
N ARG A 676 3.56 -34.52 -19.64
CA ARG A 676 3.68 -35.85 -20.27
C ARG A 676 3.43 -35.81 -21.79
N MET A 677 2.47 -34.99 -22.24
CA MET A 677 2.20 -34.79 -23.67
C MET A 677 3.35 -34.10 -24.41
N SER A 678 3.96 -33.09 -23.78
CA SER A 678 5.14 -32.41 -24.33
C SER A 678 6.32 -33.36 -24.40
N GLU A 679 6.60 -34.10 -23.33
CA GLU A 679 7.68 -35.09 -23.27
C GLU A 679 7.52 -36.17 -24.35
N ALA A 680 6.31 -36.72 -24.53
CA ALA A 680 6.03 -37.69 -25.58
C ALA A 680 6.23 -37.11 -26.99
N ARG A 681 5.89 -35.83 -27.19
CA ARG A 681 6.10 -35.12 -28.46
C ARG A 681 7.59 -34.85 -28.72
N ASP A 682 8.32 -34.43 -27.70
CA ASP A 682 9.75 -34.12 -27.78
C ASP A 682 10.56 -35.40 -28.01
N ALA A 683 10.21 -36.51 -27.34
CA ALA A 683 10.80 -37.82 -27.60
C ALA A 683 10.60 -38.27 -29.04
N ARG A 684 9.35 -38.21 -29.54
CA ARG A 684 9.04 -38.54 -30.94
C ARG A 684 9.78 -37.64 -31.93
N LYS A 685 9.95 -36.36 -31.61
CA LYS A 685 10.73 -35.44 -32.44
C LYS A 685 12.21 -35.82 -32.46
N SER A 686 12.79 -36.14 -31.29
CA SER A 686 14.17 -36.60 -31.17
C SER A 686 14.43 -37.86 -32.00
N GLU A 687 13.53 -38.85 -31.93
CA GLU A 687 13.62 -40.08 -32.75
C GLU A 687 13.62 -39.78 -34.26
N ILE A 688 12.77 -38.84 -34.70
CA ILE A 688 12.72 -38.39 -36.10
C ILE A 688 14.01 -37.67 -36.48
N ASP A 689 14.48 -36.73 -35.65
CA ASP A 689 15.70 -35.95 -35.91
C ASP A 689 16.95 -36.86 -35.97
N GLU A 690 17.05 -37.86 -35.09
CA GLU A 690 18.10 -38.89 -35.15
C GLU A 690 18.03 -39.72 -36.44
N THR A 691 16.84 -40.12 -36.86
CA THR A 691 16.64 -40.88 -38.10
C THR A 691 17.03 -40.05 -39.34
N VAL A 692 16.65 -38.76 -39.36
CA VAL A 692 17.06 -37.82 -40.41
C VAL A 692 18.58 -37.62 -40.41
N SER A 693 19.21 -37.49 -39.24
CA SER A 693 20.67 -37.33 -39.13
C SER A 693 21.43 -38.55 -39.66
N LYS A 694 20.95 -39.78 -39.37
CA LYS A 694 21.51 -41.02 -39.96
C LYS A 694 21.40 -41.02 -41.49
N ALA A 695 20.27 -40.58 -42.03
CA ALA A 695 20.07 -40.48 -43.48
C ALA A 695 20.96 -39.39 -44.12
N GLU A 696 21.17 -38.26 -43.45
CA GLU A 696 22.10 -37.21 -43.88
C GLU A 696 23.56 -37.70 -43.90
N ALA A 697 23.97 -38.52 -42.92
CA ALA A 697 25.29 -39.13 -42.90
C ALA A 697 25.50 -40.09 -44.09
N LEU A 698 24.46 -40.84 -44.51
CA LEU A 698 24.53 -41.68 -45.71
C LEU A 698 24.74 -40.85 -46.99
N VAL A 699 24.05 -39.71 -47.12
CA VAL A 699 24.25 -38.79 -48.25
C VAL A 699 25.66 -38.21 -48.24
N SER A 700 26.17 -37.79 -47.07
CA SER A 700 27.54 -37.27 -46.95
C SER A 700 28.60 -38.31 -47.31
N ASN A 701 28.41 -39.57 -46.90
CA ASN A 701 29.31 -40.66 -47.31
C ASN A 701 29.24 -40.93 -48.82
N ALA A 702 28.05 -40.83 -49.43
CA ALA A 702 27.86 -40.99 -50.86
C ALA A 702 28.44 -39.82 -51.69
N GLU A 703 28.52 -38.62 -51.13
CA GLU A 703 29.16 -37.46 -51.78
C GLU A 703 30.65 -37.74 -52.06
N ALA A 704 31.35 -38.37 -51.12
CA ALA A 704 32.75 -38.78 -51.31
C ALA A 704 32.94 -39.75 -52.50
N ALA A 705 31.91 -40.51 -52.86
CA ALA A 705 31.95 -41.44 -53.99
C ALA A 705 31.98 -40.73 -55.36
N VAL A 706 31.57 -39.45 -55.43
CA VAL A 706 31.63 -38.63 -56.64
C VAL A 706 33.07 -38.40 -57.12
N ALA A 707 34.02 -38.30 -56.19
CA ALA A 707 35.43 -38.12 -56.54
C ALA A 707 36.05 -39.36 -57.19
N ASN A 708 35.58 -40.56 -56.83
CA ASN A 708 36.13 -41.84 -57.26
C ASN A 708 35.28 -42.52 -58.35
N ASP A 709 34.29 -41.84 -58.91
CA ASP A 709 33.35 -42.36 -59.92
C ASP A 709 32.61 -43.65 -59.51
N ASP A 710 32.44 -43.86 -58.20
CA ASP A 710 31.82 -45.04 -57.62
C ASP A 710 30.30 -44.90 -57.52
N MET A 711 29.64 -45.36 -58.58
CA MET A 711 28.18 -45.37 -58.69
C MET A 711 27.51 -46.38 -57.73
N THR A 712 28.25 -47.35 -57.19
CA THR A 712 27.67 -48.39 -56.34
C THR A 712 27.31 -47.88 -54.95
N LEU A 713 28.17 -47.04 -54.36
CA LEU A 713 27.94 -46.41 -53.07
C LEU A 713 26.74 -45.45 -53.08
N ILE A 714 26.54 -44.70 -54.16
CA ILE A 714 25.39 -43.78 -54.29
C ILE A 714 24.07 -44.56 -54.38
N LYS A 715 24.05 -45.65 -55.16
CA LYS A 715 22.88 -46.54 -55.27
C LYS A 715 22.57 -47.28 -53.97
N GLN A 716 23.61 -47.65 -53.21
CA GLN A 716 23.44 -48.24 -51.89
C GLN A 716 22.83 -47.23 -50.92
N ALA A 717 23.38 -46.01 -50.83
CA ALA A 717 22.83 -44.94 -50.00
C ALA A 717 21.38 -44.59 -50.37
N ARG A 718 21.02 -44.65 -51.67
CA ARG A 718 19.64 -44.47 -52.15
C ARG A 718 18.70 -45.54 -51.57
N THR A 719 19.12 -46.80 -51.63
CA THR A 719 18.35 -47.94 -51.14
C THR A 719 18.19 -47.87 -49.62
N ASP A 720 19.26 -47.53 -48.90
CA ASP A 720 19.24 -47.41 -47.45
C ASP A 720 18.32 -46.27 -46.97
N ILE A 721 18.30 -45.13 -47.69
CA ILE A 721 17.39 -44.01 -47.40
C ILE A 721 15.93 -44.34 -47.70
N ASP A 722 15.66 -45.03 -48.81
CA ASP A 722 14.29 -45.44 -49.18
C ASP A 722 13.72 -46.49 -48.19
N ALA A 723 14.59 -47.21 -47.47
CA ALA A 723 14.19 -48.16 -46.42
C ALA A 723 14.00 -47.51 -45.03
N MET A 724 14.37 -46.23 -44.85
CA MET A 724 14.20 -45.51 -43.58
C MET A 724 12.86 -44.78 -43.51
N GLU A 725 12.22 -44.82 -42.34
CA GLU A 725 11.00 -44.06 -42.05
C GLU A 725 11.31 -42.58 -41.84
N LEU A 726 11.29 -41.80 -42.93
CA LEU A 726 11.66 -40.38 -42.95
C LEU A 726 10.46 -39.46 -43.21
N PRO A 727 10.46 -38.23 -42.66
CA PRO A 727 9.53 -37.19 -43.09
C PRO A 727 9.65 -36.93 -44.59
N LYS A 728 8.50 -36.80 -45.28
CA LYS A 728 8.44 -36.60 -46.75
C LYS A 728 9.41 -35.52 -47.26
N GLY A 729 9.52 -34.39 -46.55
CA GLY A 729 10.43 -33.30 -46.92
C GLY A 729 11.91 -33.68 -46.84
N ALA A 730 12.32 -34.42 -45.80
CA ALA A 730 13.69 -34.92 -45.65
C ALA A 730 13.99 -35.98 -46.71
N HIS A 731 13.08 -36.94 -46.91
CA HIS A 731 13.22 -37.97 -47.94
C HIS A 731 13.43 -37.36 -49.34
N ILE A 732 12.58 -36.41 -49.75
CA ILE A 732 12.69 -35.73 -51.06
C ILE A 732 14.03 -35.00 -51.20
N ARG A 733 14.45 -34.27 -50.17
CA ARG A 733 15.72 -33.51 -50.19
C ARG A 733 16.92 -34.43 -50.37
N LEU A 734 17.00 -35.49 -49.57
CA LEU A 734 18.14 -36.42 -49.58
C LEU A 734 18.18 -37.26 -50.86
N THR A 735 17.02 -37.71 -51.34
CA THR A 735 16.87 -38.38 -52.65
C THR A 735 17.41 -37.52 -53.79
N ARG A 736 17.07 -36.23 -53.78
CA ARG A 736 17.51 -35.30 -54.82
C ARG A 736 19.02 -35.13 -54.82
N ALA A 737 19.63 -34.96 -53.63
CA ALA A 737 21.08 -34.83 -53.50
C ALA A 737 21.81 -36.05 -54.10
N LEU A 738 21.34 -37.27 -53.80
CA LEU A 738 21.90 -38.48 -54.41
C LEU A 738 21.76 -38.49 -55.95
N GLY A 739 20.60 -38.09 -56.47
CA GLY A 739 20.39 -37.97 -57.92
C GLY A 739 21.32 -36.96 -58.60
N GLU A 740 21.63 -35.85 -57.93
CA GLU A 740 22.61 -34.87 -58.40
C GLU A 740 24.03 -35.47 -58.43
N PHE A 741 24.41 -36.28 -57.44
CA PHE A 741 25.68 -37.01 -57.43
C PHE A 741 25.78 -38.04 -58.56
N GLU A 742 24.70 -38.79 -58.85
CA GLU A 742 24.66 -39.73 -59.98
C GLU A 742 24.88 -39.00 -61.32
N GLN A 743 24.24 -37.85 -61.50
CA GLN A 743 24.38 -37.03 -62.71
C GLN A 743 25.81 -36.50 -62.87
N GLN A 744 26.47 -36.09 -61.78
CA GLN A 744 27.86 -35.61 -61.84
C GLN A 744 28.83 -36.70 -62.30
N ILE A 745 28.72 -37.93 -61.75
CA ILE A 745 29.57 -39.06 -62.19
C ILE A 745 29.33 -39.39 -63.67
N GLN A 746 28.06 -39.41 -64.10
CA GLN A 746 27.73 -39.70 -65.50
C GLN A 746 28.27 -38.63 -66.45
N ALA A 747 28.16 -37.35 -66.09
CA ALA A 747 28.69 -36.24 -66.87
C ALA A 747 30.22 -36.31 -67.00
N ARG A 748 30.95 -36.63 -65.92
CA ARG A 748 32.41 -36.84 -65.97
C ARG A 748 32.81 -38.00 -66.86
N LYS A 749 32.12 -39.14 -66.75
CA LYS A 749 32.37 -40.30 -67.62
C LYS A 749 32.12 -39.98 -69.10
N HIS A 750 31.05 -39.26 -69.41
CA HIS A 750 30.77 -38.84 -70.78
C HIS A 750 31.84 -37.89 -71.32
N ALA A 751 32.20 -36.85 -70.55
CA ALA A 751 33.23 -35.90 -70.92
C ALA A 751 34.61 -36.57 -71.14
N ALA A 752 34.95 -37.59 -70.34
CA ALA A 752 36.19 -38.35 -70.51
C ALA A 752 36.20 -39.17 -71.81
N VAL A 753 35.07 -39.74 -72.20
CA VAL A 753 34.92 -40.47 -73.49
C VAL A 753 35.04 -39.51 -74.66
N GLU A 754 34.37 -38.35 -74.60
CA GLU A 754 34.43 -37.32 -75.64
C GLU A 754 35.85 -36.75 -75.79
N ALA A 755 36.54 -36.48 -74.68
CA ALA A 755 37.93 -36.01 -74.69
C ALA A 755 38.88 -37.03 -75.35
N LYS A 756 38.71 -38.33 -75.06
CA LYS A 756 39.50 -39.40 -75.67
C LYS A 756 39.20 -39.55 -77.17
N ALA A 757 37.93 -39.42 -77.58
CA ALA A 757 37.54 -39.45 -78.98
C ALA A 757 38.16 -38.28 -79.75
N LYS A 758 38.13 -37.06 -79.19
CA LYS A 758 38.76 -35.87 -79.78
C LYS A 758 40.29 -36.04 -79.91
N GLY A 759 40.95 -36.53 -78.86
CA GLY A 759 42.39 -36.76 -78.87
C GLY A 759 42.85 -37.72 -79.99
N ARG A 760 42.04 -38.71 -80.37
CA ARG A 760 42.35 -39.61 -81.51
C ARG A 760 42.36 -38.87 -82.85
N TRP A 761 41.43 -37.95 -83.04
CA TRP A 761 41.38 -37.13 -84.26
C TRP A 761 42.54 -36.12 -84.31
N ASP A 762 42.92 -35.55 -83.16
CA ASP A 762 44.12 -34.69 -83.05
C ASP A 762 45.40 -35.45 -83.42
N THR A 763 45.52 -36.73 -83.01
CA THR A 763 46.64 -37.60 -83.41
C THR A 763 46.68 -37.87 -84.91
N LEU A 764 45.53 -38.15 -85.54
CA LEU A 764 45.44 -38.36 -87.00
C LEU A 764 45.86 -37.09 -87.75
N GLN A 765 45.40 -35.92 -87.29
CA GLN A 765 45.81 -34.64 -87.85
C GLN A 765 47.33 -34.48 -87.82
N ALA A 766 47.96 -34.72 -86.67
CA ALA A 766 49.41 -34.61 -86.53
C ALA A 766 50.15 -35.59 -87.46
N ALA A 767 49.66 -36.83 -87.58
CA ALA A 767 50.25 -37.85 -88.45
C ALA A 767 50.18 -37.49 -89.95
N LEU A 768 49.05 -36.93 -90.41
CA LEU A 768 48.86 -36.54 -91.82
C LEU A 768 49.70 -35.31 -92.22
N LEU A 769 49.94 -34.38 -91.30
CA LEU A 769 50.83 -33.23 -91.58
C LEU A 769 52.30 -33.66 -91.61
N ASN A 770 52.68 -34.63 -90.78
CA ASN A 770 54.05 -35.11 -90.67
C ASN A 770 54.45 -36.07 -91.80
N SER A 771 53.51 -36.79 -92.44
CA SER A 771 53.78 -37.75 -93.52
C SER A 771 54.38 -37.12 -94.80
N VAL A 772 54.41 -35.78 -94.88
CA VAL A 772 55.02 -35.02 -95.99
C VAL A 772 56.49 -34.66 -95.72
N SER A 773 57.00 -34.90 -94.50
CA SER A 773 58.38 -34.60 -94.11
C SER A 773 59.21 -35.89 -93.95
N GLU A 774 60.41 -35.96 -94.53
CA GLU A 774 61.30 -37.13 -94.37
C GLU A 774 61.75 -37.27 -92.90
N GLY A 775 61.23 -38.30 -92.21
CA GLY A 775 61.71 -38.71 -90.87
C GLY A 775 60.71 -38.74 -89.71
N SER A 776 59.39 -38.83 -89.94
CA SER A 776 58.41 -38.87 -88.82
C SER A 776 58.14 -40.28 -88.27
N GLU A 777 57.95 -40.39 -86.96
CA GLU A 777 57.44 -41.61 -86.30
C GLU A 777 55.99 -41.91 -86.72
N ALA A 778 55.70 -43.18 -87.04
CA ALA A 778 54.35 -43.62 -87.38
C ALA A 778 53.44 -43.63 -86.14
N PRO A 779 52.15 -43.27 -86.28
CA PRO A 779 51.19 -43.32 -85.17
C PRO A 779 50.99 -44.76 -84.64
N GLN A 780 50.42 -44.91 -83.43
CA GLN A 780 50.04 -46.24 -82.92
C GLN A 780 48.55 -46.53 -83.22
N GLN A 781 48.21 -47.78 -83.54
CA GLN A 781 46.83 -48.19 -83.91
C GLN A 781 45.77 -47.81 -82.84
N GLY A 782 46.14 -47.74 -81.56
CA GLY A 782 45.23 -47.38 -80.46
C GLY A 782 44.86 -45.89 -80.36
N ASP A 783 45.66 -45.04 -81.01
CA ASP A 783 45.56 -43.58 -80.96
C ASP A 783 44.92 -42.98 -82.22
N LEU A 784 44.57 -43.82 -83.20
CA LEU A 784 43.87 -43.42 -84.41
C LEU A 784 42.35 -43.52 -84.24
N PRO A 785 41.58 -42.71 -85.00
CA PRO A 785 40.13 -42.84 -85.07
C PRO A 785 39.71 -44.21 -85.64
N ASN A 786 38.54 -44.69 -85.23
CA ASN A 786 38.00 -45.95 -85.75
C ASN A 786 37.82 -45.86 -87.27
N GLY A 787 38.30 -46.87 -88.00
CA GLY A 787 38.22 -46.91 -89.47
C GLY A 787 39.44 -46.35 -90.20
N ILE A 788 40.49 -45.94 -89.48
CA ILE A 788 41.82 -45.64 -90.02
C ILE A 788 42.77 -46.78 -89.64
N ASP A 789 43.48 -47.34 -90.62
CA ASP A 789 44.40 -48.46 -90.41
C ASP A 789 45.86 -47.96 -90.43
N LEU A 790 46.66 -48.41 -89.47
CA LEU A 790 48.07 -48.05 -89.36
C LEU A 790 48.89 -48.46 -90.60
N SER A 791 48.52 -49.56 -91.26
CA SER A 791 49.18 -50.03 -92.48
C SER A 791 49.15 -49.03 -93.64
N TRP A 792 48.29 -48.01 -93.58
CA TRP A 792 48.21 -46.97 -94.60
C TRP A 792 49.40 -46.01 -94.55
N PHE A 793 50.03 -45.84 -93.38
CA PHE A 793 51.16 -44.93 -93.20
C PHE A 793 52.50 -45.51 -93.68
N THR A 794 52.54 -46.80 -94.05
CA THR A 794 53.75 -47.51 -94.48
C THR A 794 53.72 -47.92 -95.96
N GLN A 795 52.75 -47.44 -96.73
CA GLN A 795 52.63 -47.74 -98.16
C GLN A 795 53.54 -46.84 -98.99
N ASP A 796 54.13 -47.40 -100.05
CA ASP A 796 54.95 -46.62 -100.98
C ASP A 796 54.10 -45.58 -101.72
N LYS A 797 54.69 -44.40 -101.96
CA LYS A 797 54.03 -43.33 -102.72
C LYS A 797 53.77 -43.79 -104.16
N SER A 798 52.54 -43.57 -104.64
CA SER A 798 52.13 -43.90 -106.00
C SER A 798 52.07 -42.66 -106.88
N ALA A 799 52.72 -42.71 -108.04
CA ALA A 799 52.70 -41.62 -109.03
C ALA A 799 51.36 -41.47 -109.77
N ASP A 800 50.45 -42.44 -109.67
CA ASP A 800 49.15 -42.44 -110.35
C ASP A 800 48.05 -41.68 -109.59
N VAL A 801 48.33 -41.20 -108.37
CA VAL A 801 47.33 -40.55 -107.51
C VAL A 801 47.62 -39.05 -107.37
N SER A 802 46.71 -38.21 -107.86
CA SER A 802 46.85 -36.75 -107.79
C SER A 802 46.47 -36.20 -106.40
N ALA A 803 47.46 -35.73 -105.65
CA ALA A 803 47.24 -35.08 -104.35
C ALA A 803 46.31 -33.85 -104.45
N SER A 804 46.40 -33.08 -105.54
CA SER A 804 45.52 -31.92 -105.76
C SER A 804 44.05 -32.35 -105.91
N GLU A 805 43.77 -33.42 -106.66
CA GLU A 805 42.40 -33.95 -106.81
C GLU A 805 41.85 -34.48 -105.48
N LEU A 806 42.67 -35.15 -104.66
CA LEU A 806 42.27 -35.64 -103.33
C LEU A 806 42.01 -34.52 -102.33
N CYS A 807 42.81 -33.45 -102.36
CA CYS A 807 42.59 -32.23 -101.57
C CYS A 807 41.23 -31.61 -101.89
N ILE A 808 40.96 -31.42 -103.18
CA ILE A 808 39.69 -30.89 -103.67
C ILE A 808 38.53 -31.83 -103.32
N ALA A 809 38.72 -33.15 -103.39
CA ALA A 809 37.71 -34.12 -102.97
C ALA A 809 37.39 -34.03 -101.47
N MET A 810 38.39 -33.87 -100.61
CA MET A 810 38.17 -33.65 -99.18
C MET A 810 37.48 -32.30 -98.91
N GLU A 811 37.86 -31.22 -99.61
CA GLU A 811 37.20 -29.91 -99.52
C GLU A 811 35.72 -29.97 -99.95
N ILE A 812 35.40 -30.73 -101.01
CA ILE A 812 34.00 -30.97 -101.43
C ILE A 812 33.25 -31.77 -100.35
N LEU A 813 33.87 -32.80 -99.76
CA LEU A 813 33.25 -33.59 -98.69
C LEU A 813 32.96 -32.73 -97.44
N ALA A 814 33.88 -31.82 -97.12
CA ALA A 814 33.78 -30.83 -96.05
C ALA A 814 32.88 -29.64 -96.37
N ASN A 815 32.41 -29.52 -97.62
CA ASN A 815 31.71 -28.34 -98.14
C ASN A 815 32.47 -27.01 -97.93
N VAL A 816 33.80 -27.07 -98.01
CA VAL A 816 34.71 -25.91 -97.94
C VAL A 816 35.06 -25.47 -99.37
N GLU A 817 35.12 -24.17 -99.65
CA GLU A 817 35.51 -23.66 -100.99
C GLU A 817 36.99 -23.93 -101.29
N SER A 818 37.28 -24.34 -102.54
CA SER A 818 38.65 -24.45 -103.05
C SER A 818 39.18 -23.06 -103.47
N PRO A 819 40.50 -22.81 -103.45
CA PRO A 819 41.11 -21.56 -103.92
C PRO A 819 40.76 -21.25 -105.38
N GLU A 820 40.89 -19.98 -105.77
CA GLU A 820 40.52 -19.54 -107.12
C GLU A 820 41.24 -20.29 -108.25
N SER A 821 42.50 -20.70 -108.03
CA SER A 821 43.28 -21.49 -108.99
C SER A 821 42.66 -22.86 -109.31
N ASP A 822 41.89 -23.42 -108.38
CA ASP A 822 41.42 -24.81 -108.41
C ASP A 822 39.93 -24.90 -108.77
N LYS A 823 39.23 -23.78 -109.05
CA LYS A 823 37.78 -23.76 -109.35
C LYS A 823 37.40 -24.69 -110.53
N GLN A 824 38.20 -24.69 -111.59
CA GLN A 824 37.95 -25.55 -112.76
C GLN A 824 38.21 -27.04 -112.46
N ALA A 825 39.24 -27.34 -111.66
CA ALA A 825 39.55 -28.68 -111.17
C ALA A 825 38.50 -29.19 -110.15
N ARG A 826 37.92 -28.30 -109.34
CA ARG A 826 36.80 -28.63 -108.44
C ARG A 826 35.57 -29.08 -109.22
N MET A 827 35.22 -28.37 -110.29
CA MET A 827 34.08 -28.74 -111.14
C MET A 827 34.30 -30.10 -111.81
N SER A 828 35.52 -30.41 -112.26
CA SER A 828 35.83 -31.73 -112.84
C SER A 828 35.76 -32.86 -111.81
N VAL A 829 36.31 -32.65 -110.60
CA VAL A 829 36.23 -33.62 -109.49
C VAL A 829 34.77 -33.84 -109.05
N GLN A 830 33.93 -32.81 -109.02
CA GLN A 830 32.49 -32.94 -108.73
C GLN A 830 31.74 -33.78 -109.77
N VAL A 831 32.01 -33.55 -111.06
CA VAL A 831 31.41 -34.35 -112.15
C VAL A 831 31.88 -35.80 -112.10
N LYS A 832 33.19 -36.03 -111.85
CA LYS A 832 33.77 -37.37 -111.70
C LYS A 832 33.16 -38.12 -110.52
N ARG A 833 32.99 -37.47 -109.37
CA ARG A 833 32.33 -38.05 -108.19
C ARG A 833 30.84 -38.31 -108.40
N LEU A 834 30.12 -37.44 -109.11
CA LEU A 834 28.72 -37.68 -109.50
C LEU A 834 28.61 -38.94 -110.38
N ALA A 835 29.52 -39.12 -111.33
CA ALA A 835 29.54 -40.30 -112.20
C ALA A 835 29.90 -41.59 -111.43
N GLU A 836 30.87 -41.53 -110.51
CA GLU A 836 31.27 -42.67 -109.67
C GLU A 836 30.26 -42.98 -108.54
N GLY A 837 29.50 -41.97 -108.09
CA GLY A 837 28.53 -42.06 -107.00
C GLY A 837 27.14 -42.54 -107.41
N LEU A 838 26.83 -42.61 -108.71
CA LEU A 838 25.59 -43.16 -109.26
C LEU A 838 25.59 -44.71 -109.13
N GLY A 839 25.47 -45.23 -107.91
CA GLY A 839 25.28 -46.65 -107.63
C GLY A 839 26.02 -47.25 -106.41
N LYS A 840 26.85 -46.49 -105.69
CA LYS A 840 27.51 -46.93 -104.43
C LYS A 840 27.24 -45.92 -103.32
N GLY A 841 26.27 -46.19 -102.46
CA GLY A 841 25.96 -45.35 -101.29
C GLY A 841 26.98 -45.52 -100.17
N ARG A 842 28.17 -44.92 -100.29
CA ARG A 842 29.17 -44.85 -99.20
C ARG A 842 28.72 -43.81 -98.16
N SER A 843 28.93 -44.10 -96.87
CA SER A 843 28.71 -43.10 -95.82
C SER A 843 29.78 -42.01 -95.87
N LYS A 844 29.48 -40.83 -95.30
CA LYS A 844 30.46 -39.73 -95.22
C LYS A 844 31.75 -40.15 -94.48
N ASP A 845 31.64 -41.05 -93.50
CA ASP A 845 32.78 -41.54 -92.74
C ASP A 845 33.61 -42.54 -93.56
N GLU A 846 32.96 -43.43 -94.31
CA GLU A 846 33.65 -44.34 -95.24
C GLU A 846 34.38 -43.57 -96.34
N GLU A 847 33.75 -42.53 -96.88
CA GLU A 847 34.34 -41.68 -97.90
C GLU A 847 35.52 -40.87 -97.36
N ARG A 848 35.41 -40.37 -96.12
CA ARG A 848 36.52 -39.70 -95.41
C ARG A 848 37.70 -40.63 -95.20
N SER A 849 37.46 -41.83 -94.67
CA SER A 849 38.51 -42.83 -94.44
C SER A 849 39.20 -43.25 -95.73
N GLU A 850 38.45 -43.43 -96.82
CA GLU A 850 39.01 -43.76 -98.13
C GLU A 850 39.86 -42.61 -98.71
N LEU A 851 39.42 -41.36 -98.57
CA LEU A 851 40.22 -40.20 -98.97
C LEU A 851 41.49 -40.06 -98.13
N VAL A 852 41.44 -40.32 -96.82
CA VAL A 852 42.63 -40.33 -95.94
C VAL A 852 43.60 -41.43 -96.36
N LYS A 853 43.10 -42.63 -96.67
CA LYS A 853 43.92 -43.74 -97.16
C LYS A 853 44.62 -43.40 -98.49
N GLN A 854 43.90 -42.82 -99.44
CA GLN A 854 44.45 -42.42 -100.74
C GLN A 854 45.41 -41.24 -100.59
N TRP A 855 45.17 -40.34 -99.64
CA TRP A 855 46.06 -39.22 -99.34
C TRP A 855 47.44 -39.69 -98.87
N LEU A 856 47.49 -40.71 -98.01
CA LEU A 856 48.74 -41.25 -97.46
C LEU A 856 49.66 -41.86 -98.53
N THR A 857 49.13 -42.25 -99.69
CA THR A 857 49.92 -42.79 -100.82
C THR A 857 50.21 -41.77 -101.92
N ALA A 858 49.68 -40.54 -101.80
CA ALA A 858 49.91 -39.47 -102.78
C ALA A 858 51.18 -38.67 -102.45
N ASP A 859 51.88 -38.19 -103.48
CA ASP A 859 53.00 -37.27 -103.29
C ASP A 859 52.48 -35.82 -103.28
N ALA A 860 52.38 -35.24 -102.08
CA ALA A 860 51.82 -33.92 -101.85
C ALA A 860 52.86 -32.96 -101.27
N ASP A 861 52.74 -31.66 -101.56
CA ASP A 861 53.50 -30.64 -100.86
C ASP A 861 52.83 -30.24 -99.52
N LYS A 862 53.56 -29.47 -98.72
CA LYS A 862 53.07 -29.01 -97.41
C LYS A 862 51.81 -28.15 -97.50
N ALA A 863 51.67 -27.34 -98.55
CA ALA A 863 50.53 -26.43 -98.71
C ALA A 863 49.22 -27.20 -99.00
N LEU A 864 49.31 -28.27 -99.77
CA LEU A 864 48.18 -29.17 -100.04
C LEU A 864 47.83 -30.02 -98.80
N ALA A 865 48.82 -30.45 -98.00
CA ALA A 865 48.57 -31.16 -96.75
C ALA A 865 47.83 -30.31 -95.70
N ASP A 866 48.25 -29.05 -95.51
CA ASP A 866 47.56 -28.13 -94.60
C ASP A 866 46.09 -27.91 -95.04
N ARG A 867 45.84 -27.81 -96.36
CA ARG A 867 44.48 -27.68 -96.91
C ARG A 867 43.64 -28.95 -96.72
N PHE A 868 44.20 -30.11 -97.05
CA PHE A 868 43.51 -31.40 -96.90
C PHE A 868 43.15 -31.66 -95.44
N VAL A 869 44.09 -31.44 -94.51
CA VAL A 869 43.87 -31.63 -93.07
C VAL A 869 42.85 -30.63 -92.53
N LYS A 870 42.89 -29.37 -92.97
CA LYS A 870 41.88 -28.36 -92.59
C LYS A 870 40.48 -28.76 -93.06
N ALA A 871 40.35 -29.29 -94.27
CA ALA A 871 39.08 -29.82 -94.77
C ALA A 871 38.64 -31.08 -94.01
N LEU A 872 39.57 -31.99 -93.70
CA LEU A 872 39.32 -33.19 -92.91
C LEU A 872 38.76 -32.85 -91.51
N LEU A 873 39.31 -31.85 -90.83
CA LEU A 873 38.83 -31.42 -89.51
C LEU A 873 37.40 -30.87 -89.52
N VAL A 874 36.95 -30.29 -90.62
CA VAL A 874 35.57 -29.81 -90.78
C VAL A 874 34.59 -30.97 -90.97
N THR A 875 35.08 -32.15 -91.36
CA THR A 875 34.25 -33.34 -91.55
C THR A 875 34.05 -34.17 -90.29
N ILE A 876 34.87 -33.96 -89.25
CA ILE A 876 34.79 -34.63 -87.93
C ILE A 876 33.86 -33.83 -87.02
#